data_AF-A0A2I0QDK3-F1
#
_entry.id   AF-A0A2I0QDK3-F1
#
_cell.length_a   1.000
_cell.length_b   1.000
_cell.length_c   1.000
_cell.angle_alpha   90.00
_cell.angle_beta   90.00
_cell.angle_gamma   90.00
#
_symmetry.space_group_name_H-M   'P 1'
#
loop_
_entity.id
_entity.type
_entity.pdbx_description
1 polymer ?
#
loop_
_entity_poly.entity_id
_entity_poly.type
_entity_poly.pdbx_seq_one_letter_code
_entity_poly.pdbx_strand_id
1 'polypeptide(L)'
;GFCANNLRHTLTVFHEGYHPGWEDLQDTNFKAIVDKLYKNCSIEIGPHTISGGPANRTETNIGLLNFRQYNSINWVGHGSSNRENLKVWGWDPSSDYYILDLLYDHNYSYAWNWGDYDIESIYNLNLFLNGYPDQADTRHPVLFYNNQLDTEISDNKRLYIYPAIRTDYFWREFYANSTIDKLIDERGLHIAHVYWSSTYNIPEIFYNDSGIYKINSTWESTLNHMSEKQQDMGLWCDTVSNILDHLIKVRDVTITHPDSGNKYMVRYDKKEYYDRFNYVDGFTIISEDNISSAQLSNRNYLIFVDGNELVLNRLTDGDEINITLFAASSGIYNYSLPRLTSVGPYTNIQKAEYNLTAKKITIDCCGYSSVSLTNLNNIKGTSGNYKVKYNGIHYEYGNTNDYIITNCSITNCSTWEFETYYEPLFCGDGTPYGQCSTTKPEYCNNGTLIDNCSLCGCDAGQDCNATSSMCYTSATTYCTCNNCTDCNDKLNNPACNTVNLITNINHNETCIIFPANNKIFDCGGHTIEGDSTGGDIGIHLNKKSGNTIKNCIITGFYRGVALYYSTSNLIINNTANSNSYGIYLYSSSENILSDNTGNLNKYYGIYLQSSSNNAIVNNAAVNNQGHGLYISTSDGTGNIINSNTLCNNNQYGGGYYDIYDADNNTGEDNTCDTAHNWNDTGAVGCTFSCVANTCSDGTLYGSCSTTKPEYCDNGTLIDDCNLCGCDAGQECNATSGSCYLTPMDCTCNNCMDCNDKLNNPACTVVNLTKDIYHNGTCIIFPANNKIFDCLGYTIEGNDTASTYGILLKNKTNNTVKNCVVSDFWHGIYLLNSANNNLIVNNTVDSSGNAGILLQESSSNNIVINNTGRFCGWYAIELHSSSNNKIIGNTANNNSVSGIFLYNGASNNQLINNTATGNSNYGIYLSSFSNNNVVSGNIVNSNNYGIRLYTSSENSIISNTANNNTRGISLSSSNNSNLNSNLVCNNTNSDINIVTGTGNTGDNTCNNLDNGGNSVTCTTSCSLIPTCSDGTPYGSCSATKPEYCD
;
A
#
# COMPACT_ATOMS: atom_id res chain seq x y z
N GLY A 1 -21.09 5.02 3.67
CA GLY A 1 -20.77 4.11 4.79
C GLY A 1 -20.09 2.88 4.25
N PHE A 2 -19.60 2.02 5.15
CA PHE A 2 -19.08 0.69 4.79
C PHE A 2 -20.25 -0.25 4.44
N CYS A 3 -20.07 -1.09 3.43
CA CYS A 3 -21.07 -2.05 2.98
C CYS A 3 -20.38 -3.39 2.71
N ALA A 4 -20.94 -4.49 3.20
CA ALA A 4 -20.45 -5.84 2.96
C ALA A 4 -21.59 -6.85 3.12
N ASN A 5 -21.38 -8.10 2.70
CA ASN A 5 -22.32 -9.19 2.93
C ASN A 5 -22.62 -9.35 4.45
N ASN A 6 -23.89 -9.26 4.85
CA ASN A 6 -24.39 -9.17 6.24
C ASN A 6 -24.13 -7.84 7.01
N LEU A 7 -23.63 -6.79 6.37
CA LEU A 7 -23.60 -5.43 6.93
C LEU A 7 -24.67 -4.57 6.26
N ARG A 8 -25.41 -3.79 7.05
CA ARG A 8 -26.39 -2.82 6.52
C ARG A 8 -25.66 -1.61 5.95
N HIS A 9 -26.26 -0.94 4.97
CA HIS A 9 -25.74 0.35 4.52
C HIS A 9 -25.72 1.33 5.69
N THR A 10 -24.53 1.78 6.11
CA THR A 10 -24.38 2.74 7.21
C THR A 10 -24.60 4.17 6.72
N LEU A 11 -25.70 4.79 7.18
CA LEU A 11 -25.87 6.23 7.21
C LEU A 11 -25.27 6.75 8.52
N THR A 12 -24.47 7.81 8.44
CA THR A 12 -23.84 8.40 9.63
C THR A 12 -24.36 9.79 9.89
N VAL A 13 -24.59 10.12 11.16
CA VAL A 13 -25.14 11.41 11.62
C VAL A 13 -24.38 11.90 12.85
N PHE A 14 -24.40 13.22 13.09
CA PHE A 14 -23.80 13.81 14.28
C PHE A 14 -24.73 13.66 15.50
N HIS A 15 -24.15 13.43 16.68
CA HIS A 15 -24.92 13.55 17.93
C HIS A 15 -25.18 15.03 18.25
N GLU A 16 -24.14 15.86 18.09
CA GLU A 16 -24.15 17.31 18.26
C GLU A 16 -23.38 17.98 17.10
N GLY A 17 -24.01 18.90 16.38
CA GLY A 17 -23.46 19.54 15.19
C GLY A 17 -22.29 20.50 15.48
N TYR A 18 -21.45 20.74 14.47
CA TYR A 18 -20.31 21.67 14.53
C TYR A 18 -20.72 23.15 14.46
N HIS A 19 -21.82 23.45 13.78
CA HIS A 19 -22.26 24.81 13.44
C HIS A 19 -23.73 25.04 13.77
N PRO A 20 -24.11 26.25 14.20
CA PRO A 20 -25.52 26.63 14.35
C PRO A 20 -26.27 26.42 13.02
N GLY A 21 -27.29 25.56 13.03
CA GLY A 21 -28.13 25.27 11.85
C GLY A 21 -27.82 23.96 11.12
N TRP A 22 -26.86 23.15 11.59
CA TRP A 22 -26.73 21.76 11.13
C TRP A 22 -27.76 20.89 11.83
N GLU A 23 -28.45 20.04 11.06
CA GLU A 23 -29.38 19.06 11.62
C GLU A 23 -28.58 17.93 12.29
N ASP A 24 -28.82 17.72 13.58
CA ASP A 24 -28.22 16.67 14.39
C ASP A 24 -29.30 15.94 15.21
N LEU A 25 -28.91 14.93 15.99
CA LEU A 25 -29.87 14.16 16.79
C LEU A 25 -30.53 14.95 17.94
N GLN A 26 -30.10 16.17 18.23
CA GLN A 26 -30.79 17.08 19.15
C GLN A 26 -32.00 17.75 18.49
N ASP A 27 -32.03 17.88 17.16
CA ASP A 27 -33.21 18.33 16.43
C ASP A 27 -34.26 17.21 16.38
N THR A 28 -35.43 17.47 16.99
CA THR A 28 -36.51 16.50 17.11
C THR A 28 -37.12 16.08 15.77
N ASN A 29 -37.14 16.97 14.78
CA ASN A 29 -37.67 16.67 13.45
C ASN A 29 -36.67 15.83 12.66
N PHE A 30 -35.39 16.18 12.71
CA PHE A 30 -34.33 15.39 12.09
C PHE A 30 -34.26 14.00 12.72
N LYS A 31 -34.27 13.91 14.05
CA LYS A 31 -34.31 12.63 14.77
C LYS A 31 -35.52 11.78 14.34
N ALA A 32 -36.70 12.37 14.17
CA ALA A 32 -37.88 11.63 13.71
C ALA A 32 -37.69 11.04 12.30
N ILE A 33 -36.97 11.75 11.42
CA ILE A 33 -36.60 11.24 10.09
C ILE A 33 -35.62 10.08 10.23
N VAL A 34 -34.56 10.24 11.04
CA VAL A 34 -33.56 9.19 11.30
C VAL A 34 -34.21 7.93 11.90
N ASP A 35 -35.11 8.08 12.88
CA ASP A 35 -35.86 6.98 13.49
C ASP A 35 -36.75 6.26 12.47
N LYS A 36 -37.35 7.01 11.54
CA LYS A 36 -38.17 6.44 10.47
C LYS A 36 -37.31 5.67 9.47
N LEU A 37 -36.15 6.20 9.11
CA LEU A 37 -35.20 5.52 8.22
C LEU A 37 -34.70 4.22 8.85
N TYR A 38 -34.31 4.24 10.12
CA TYR A 38 -33.88 3.03 10.83
C TYR A 38 -34.98 1.95 10.91
N LYS A 39 -36.23 2.35 11.16
CA LYS A 39 -37.36 1.42 11.29
C LYS A 39 -37.84 0.84 9.96
N ASN A 40 -37.80 1.65 8.90
CA ASN A 40 -38.48 1.34 7.64
C ASN A 40 -37.52 1.04 6.48
N CYS A 41 -36.23 1.28 6.65
CA CYS A 41 -35.21 1.01 5.65
C CYS A 41 -34.16 0.08 6.25
N SER A 42 -33.63 -0.86 5.46
CA SER A 42 -32.58 -1.78 5.86
C SER A 42 -31.21 -1.10 5.96
N ILE A 43 -31.13 0.01 6.69
CA ILE A 43 -29.93 0.82 6.88
C ILE A 43 -29.49 0.79 8.35
N GLU A 44 -28.19 0.93 8.58
CA GLU A 44 -27.62 1.20 9.90
C GLU A 44 -27.53 2.72 10.09
N ILE A 45 -27.81 3.20 11.31
CA ILE A 45 -27.55 4.58 11.71
C ILE A 45 -26.36 4.58 12.66
N GLY A 46 -25.22 5.10 12.22
CA GLY A 46 -24.00 5.18 13.00
C GLY A 46 -23.57 6.61 13.34
N PRO A 47 -22.69 6.79 14.34
CA PRO A 47 -22.11 8.09 14.66
C PRO A 47 -21.09 8.55 13.61
N HIS A 48 -21.22 9.81 13.17
CA HIS A 48 -20.22 10.53 12.38
C HIS A 48 -19.44 11.45 13.31
N THR A 49 -18.46 10.90 14.03
CA THR A 49 -17.98 11.43 15.33
C THR A 49 -19.15 11.69 16.28
N ILE A 50 -18.87 12.05 17.54
CA ILE A 50 -19.97 12.38 18.47
C ILE A 50 -20.35 13.84 18.30
N SER A 51 -19.39 14.75 18.37
CA SER A 51 -19.62 16.16 18.07
C SER A 51 -18.85 16.60 16.83
N GLY A 52 -19.17 17.80 16.34
CA GLY A 52 -18.43 18.43 15.25
C GLY A 52 -17.03 18.95 15.64
N GLY A 53 -16.73 19.04 16.94
CA GLY A 53 -15.44 19.46 17.49
C GLY A 53 -14.83 18.38 18.39
N PRO A 54 -13.75 18.67 19.12
CA PRO A 54 -13.18 17.72 20.09
C PRO A 54 -14.22 17.34 21.15
N ALA A 55 -14.53 16.05 21.28
CA ALA A 55 -15.32 15.51 22.37
C ALA A 55 -14.41 14.69 23.30
N ASN A 56 -14.35 15.05 24.57
CA ASN A 56 -13.61 14.22 25.53
C ASN A 56 -14.32 12.88 25.76
N ARG A 57 -13.63 11.92 26.38
CA ARG A 57 -14.17 10.58 26.70
C ARG A 57 -15.60 10.56 27.25
N THR A 58 -15.93 11.48 28.17
CA THR A 58 -17.24 11.51 28.83
C THR A 58 -18.33 11.88 27.84
N GLU A 59 -18.08 12.92 27.05
CA GLU A 59 -18.96 13.37 25.98
C GLU A 59 -19.13 12.28 24.92
N THR A 60 -18.03 11.65 24.50
CA THR A 60 -18.09 10.53 23.54
C THR A 60 -18.95 9.39 24.07
N ASN A 61 -18.76 8.97 25.32
CA ASN A 61 -19.54 7.89 25.93
C ASN A 61 -21.05 8.21 25.96
N ILE A 62 -21.41 9.44 26.35
CA ILE A 62 -22.81 9.91 26.34
C ILE A 62 -23.39 9.86 24.92
N GLY A 63 -22.66 10.34 23.93
CA GLY A 63 -23.07 10.24 22.53
C GLY A 63 -23.30 8.79 22.09
N LEU A 64 -22.36 7.90 22.38
CA LEU A 64 -22.47 6.47 22.05
C LEU A 64 -23.67 5.80 22.74
N LEU A 65 -24.06 6.22 23.94
CA LEU A 65 -25.29 5.75 24.60
C LEU A 65 -26.54 6.10 23.79
N ASN A 66 -26.59 7.30 23.20
CA ASN A 66 -27.72 7.74 22.38
C ASN A 66 -27.84 6.98 21.06
N PHE A 67 -26.73 6.48 20.52
CA PHE A 67 -26.73 5.62 19.34
C PHE A 67 -27.08 4.14 19.61
N ARG A 68 -27.10 3.68 20.88
CA ARG A 68 -27.45 2.28 21.20
C ARG A 68 -28.80 1.85 20.65
N GLN A 69 -29.77 2.77 20.55
CA GLN A 69 -31.10 2.48 20.00
C GLN A 69 -31.07 2.01 18.53
N TYR A 70 -29.99 2.32 17.81
CA TYR A 70 -29.81 1.99 16.39
C TYR A 70 -28.98 0.73 16.16
N ASN A 71 -28.48 0.07 17.23
CA ASN A 71 -27.61 -1.10 17.15
C ASN A 71 -26.45 -0.93 16.16
N SER A 72 -25.83 0.25 16.16
CA SER A 72 -24.70 0.53 15.27
C SER A 72 -23.49 -0.29 15.68
N ILE A 73 -22.81 -0.83 14.68
CA ILE A 73 -21.56 -1.57 14.78
C ILE A 73 -20.42 -0.86 14.04
N ASN A 74 -20.72 0.20 13.28
CA ASN A 74 -19.79 1.05 12.55
C ASN A 74 -19.67 2.44 13.17
N TRP A 75 -18.46 2.84 13.53
CA TRP A 75 -18.13 4.21 13.93
C TRP A 75 -17.34 4.90 12.81
N VAL A 76 -17.61 6.18 12.53
CA VAL A 76 -16.95 6.93 11.45
C VAL A 76 -16.31 8.19 12.01
N GLY A 77 -14.98 8.29 11.92
CA GLY A 77 -14.23 9.45 12.39
C GLY A 77 -13.87 10.42 11.28
N HIS A 78 -14.20 11.71 11.42
CA HIS A 78 -13.94 12.73 10.39
C HIS A 78 -13.24 13.97 10.97
N GLY A 79 -12.18 14.46 10.32
CA GLY A 79 -11.52 15.72 10.68
C GLY A 79 -10.31 15.59 11.63
N SER A 80 -9.32 16.47 11.43
CA SER A 80 -8.10 16.61 12.25
C SER A 80 -8.33 17.58 13.41
N SER A 81 -9.39 18.38 13.31
CA SER A 81 -9.93 19.19 14.39
C SER A 81 -10.56 18.35 15.48
N ASN A 82 -10.92 17.09 15.20
CA ASN A 82 -11.60 16.24 16.15
C ASN A 82 -10.63 15.27 16.86
N ARG A 83 -10.50 15.39 18.18
CA ARG A 83 -9.39 14.78 18.93
C ARG A 83 -9.63 13.33 19.32
N GLU A 84 -10.87 12.91 19.55
CA GLU A 84 -11.23 11.50 19.74
C GLU A 84 -11.14 10.67 18.45
N ASN A 85 -10.81 11.30 17.32
CA ASN A 85 -10.54 10.58 16.09
C ASN A 85 -9.35 9.62 16.27
N LEU A 86 -9.50 8.38 15.80
CA LEU A 86 -8.46 7.35 15.87
C LEU A 86 -7.18 7.73 15.09
N LYS A 87 -7.22 8.69 14.16
CA LYS A 87 -6.02 9.27 13.51
C LYS A 87 -5.24 10.18 14.45
N VAL A 88 -5.95 10.83 15.37
CA VAL A 88 -5.43 11.91 16.21
C VAL A 88 -5.06 11.30 17.56
N TRP A 89 -5.89 11.47 18.58
CA TRP A 89 -5.58 11.04 19.96
C TRP A 89 -6.58 9.99 20.47
N GLY A 90 -7.51 9.53 19.62
CA GLY A 90 -8.52 8.53 19.93
C GLY A 90 -8.00 7.12 20.19
N TRP A 91 -6.76 6.84 19.75
CA TRP A 91 -6.10 5.55 19.88
C TRP A 91 -5.12 5.48 21.06
N ASP A 92 -4.65 6.62 21.58
CA ASP A 92 -3.57 6.71 22.59
C ASP A 92 -4.12 6.57 24.02
N PRO A 93 -3.85 5.46 24.75
CA PRO A 93 -4.38 5.25 26.09
C PRO A 93 -4.05 6.33 27.12
N SER A 94 -3.01 7.14 26.87
CA SER A 94 -2.60 8.25 27.74
C SER A 94 -3.37 9.55 27.49
N SER A 95 -4.19 9.60 26.44
CA SER A 95 -4.97 10.76 26.03
C SER A 95 -6.35 10.82 26.72
N ASP A 96 -6.77 12.03 27.10
CA ASP A 96 -8.15 12.32 27.56
C ASP A 96 -9.23 12.03 26.50
N TYR A 97 -8.81 11.81 25.25
CA TYR A 97 -9.64 11.54 24.09
C TYR A 97 -9.60 10.08 23.62
N TYR A 98 -8.94 9.15 24.33
CA TYR A 98 -8.92 7.74 23.92
C TYR A 98 -10.32 7.11 23.97
N ILE A 99 -10.71 6.33 22.97
CA ILE A 99 -12.08 5.81 22.84
C ILE A 99 -12.19 4.36 22.37
N LEU A 100 -11.08 3.66 22.09
CA LEU A 100 -11.14 2.29 21.54
C LEU A 100 -11.87 1.31 22.48
N ASP A 101 -11.69 1.45 23.79
CA ASP A 101 -12.44 0.70 24.81
C ASP A 101 -13.94 1.06 24.83
N LEU A 102 -14.29 2.34 24.71
CA LEU A 102 -15.68 2.81 24.66
C LEU A 102 -16.40 2.26 23.43
N LEU A 103 -15.73 2.23 22.28
CA LEU A 103 -16.27 1.62 21.06
C LEU A 103 -16.54 0.13 21.29
N TYR A 104 -15.59 -0.60 21.87
CA TYR A 104 -15.77 -2.01 22.20
C TYR A 104 -16.91 -2.26 23.20
N ASP A 105 -16.94 -1.51 24.31
CA ASP A 105 -17.96 -1.62 25.37
C ASP A 105 -19.37 -1.29 24.88
N HIS A 106 -19.48 -0.56 23.76
CA HIS A 106 -20.73 -0.23 23.10
C HIS A 106 -21.03 -1.12 21.88
N ASN A 107 -20.36 -2.27 21.75
CA ASN A 107 -20.53 -3.28 20.68
C ASN A 107 -20.18 -2.79 19.26
N TYR A 108 -19.34 -1.76 19.12
CA TYR A 108 -18.80 -1.41 17.81
C TYR A 108 -17.74 -2.43 17.39
N SER A 109 -17.88 -2.90 16.15
CA SER A 109 -16.99 -3.92 15.56
C SER A 109 -16.11 -3.32 14.47
N TYR A 110 -16.50 -2.18 13.90
CA TYR A 110 -15.81 -1.53 12.80
C TYR A 110 -15.66 -0.03 13.08
N ALA A 111 -14.51 0.53 12.70
CA ALA A 111 -14.25 1.96 12.77
C ALA A 111 -13.58 2.45 11.48
N TRP A 112 -14.16 3.44 10.82
CA TRP A 112 -13.46 4.19 9.78
C TRP A 112 -12.53 5.20 10.44
N ASN A 113 -11.27 5.20 10.01
CA ASN A 113 -10.31 6.21 10.39
C ASN A 113 -9.99 7.10 9.19
N TRP A 114 -9.86 8.42 9.40
CA TRP A 114 -9.63 9.42 8.35
C TRP A 114 -8.20 9.37 7.75
N GLY A 115 -7.80 8.21 7.25
CA GLY A 115 -6.54 7.96 6.55
C GLY A 115 -6.77 7.78 5.05
N ASP A 116 -7.46 8.72 4.42
CA ASP A 116 -7.65 8.70 2.98
C ASP A 116 -6.28 8.87 2.29
N TYR A 117 -5.82 7.82 1.60
CA TYR A 117 -4.54 7.85 0.89
C TYR A 117 -4.73 8.53 -0.47
N ASP A 118 -3.87 9.51 -0.75
CA ASP A 118 -3.79 10.16 -2.06
C ASP A 118 -2.92 9.33 -3.01
N ILE A 119 -3.46 8.99 -4.18
CA ILE A 119 -2.79 8.16 -5.18
C ILE A 119 -2.42 9.08 -6.36
N GLU A 120 -1.46 9.97 -6.15
CA GLU A 120 -1.07 10.96 -7.16
C GLU A 120 -0.30 10.36 -8.38
N SER A 121 0.03 9.06 -8.40
CA SER A 121 0.68 8.44 -9.57
C SER A 121 0.03 7.12 -10.00
N ILE A 122 -0.61 7.16 -11.18
CA ILE A 122 -1.24 6.07 -11.95
C ILE A 122 -0.35 4.85 -12.26
N TYR A 123 0.93 4.82 -11.87
CA TYR A 123 1.86 3.75 -12.23
C TYR A 123 2.03 2.63 -11.20
N ASN A 124 1.43 2.72 -10.01
CA ASN A 124 1.48 1.64 -9.02
C ASN A 124 0.10 1.32 -8.44
N LEU A 125 -0.75 0.75 -9.29
CA LEU A 125 -1.98 0.04 -8.89
C LEU A 125 -1.66 -1.30 -8.21
N ASN A 126 -0.63 -1.35 -7.37
CA ASN A 126 -0.38 -2.43 -6.43
C ASN A 126 -0.01 -1.83 -5.07
N LEU A 127 -0.98 -1.79 -4.15
CA LEU A 127 -0.74 -1.35 -2.77
C LEU A 127 0.00 -2.41 -1.92
N PHE A 128 0.34 -3.55 -2.53
CA PHE A 128 1.17 -4.62 -1.96
C PHE A 128 2.59 -4.67 -2.57
N LEU A 129 2.93 -3.79 -3.53
CA LEU A 129 4.30 -3.67 -4.04
C LEU A 129 5.12 -2.81 -3.07
N ASN A 130 5.92 -3.46 -2.23
CA ASN A 130 7.06 -2.86 -1.54
C ASN A 130 8.01 -2.23 -2.58
N GLY A 131 8.32 -0.94 -2.45
CA GLY A 131 9.20 -0.27 -3.42
C GLY A 131 9.51 1.22 -3.24
N TYR A 132 9.25 1.82 -2.07
CA TYR A 132 9.83 3.13 -1.70
C TYR A 132 10.41 3.05 -0.28
N PRO A 133 11.73 2.82 -0.12
CA PRO A 133 12.35 2.47 1.16
C PRO A 133 12.72 3.63 2.11
N ASP A 134 12.34 4.89 1.83
CA ASP A 134 12.84 6.05 2.62
C ASP A 134 11.77 6.80 3.42
N GLN A 135 10.62 6.19 3.71
CA GLN A 135 9.64 6.74 4.66
C GLN A 135 9.24 5.71 5.71
N ALA A 136 10.05 5.61 6.76
CA ALA A 136 9.91 4.69 7.89
C ALA A 136 8.74 5.03 8.85
N ASP A 137 7.49 4.97 8.38
CA ASP A 137 6.29 5.04 9.25
C ASP A 137 5.09 4.20 8.74
N THR A 138 5.35 3.21 7.87
CA THR A 138 4.36 2.51 7.05
C THR A 138 3.41 1.58 7.82
N ARG A 139 2.20 2.07 8.14
CA ARG A 139 1.01 1.23 8.38
C ARG A 139 0.38 0.87 7.03
N HIS A 140 0.38 -0.42 6.70
CA HIS A 140 -0.21 -0.98 5.49
C HIS A 140 -1.75 -0.91 5.54
N PRO A 141 -2.48 -0.60 4.45
CA PRO A 141 -3.94 -0.62 4.47
C PRO A 141 -4.49 -2.06 4.43
N VAL A 142 -5.76 -2.21 4.85
CA VAL A 142 -6.64 -3.40 4.93
C VAL A 142 -6.87 -3.86 6.38
N LEU A 143 -8.05 -3.49 6.93
CA LEU A 143 -8.66 -3.94 8.19
C LEU A 143 -7.66 -4.25 9.32
N PHE A 144 -7.26 -3.24 10.10
CA PHE A 144 -6.45 -3.48 11.29
C PHE A 144 -7.27 -4.17 12.36
N TYR A 145 -6.72 -5.24 12.92
CA TYR A 145 -7.15 -5.76 14.21
C TYR A 145 -6.47 -4.94 15.32
N ASN A 146 -7.23 -4.50 16.32
CA ASN A 146 -6.81 -3.57 17.36
C ASN A 146 -5.56 -3.95 18.20
N ASN A 147 -4.95 -5.11 17.99
CA ASN A 147 -3.84 -5.61 18.82
C ASN A 147 -2.45 -5.02 18.46
N GLN A 148 -2.36 -4.11 17.49
CA GLN A 148 -1.10 -3.45 17.10
C GLN A 148 -1.05 -1.94 17.35
N LEU A 149 -2.18 -1.30 17.71
CA LEU A 149 -2.23 0.10 18.12
C LEU A 149 -2.25 0.25 19.65
N ASP A 150 -2.70 -0.79 20.33
CA ASP A 150 -2.57 -0.95 21.78
C ASP A 150 -1.27 -1.74 22.07
N THR A 151 -0.44 -1.23 22.98
CA THR A 151 0.80 -1.92 23.40
C THR A 151 0.51 -3.18 24.22
N GLU A 152 -0.72 -3.37 24.69
CA GLU A 152 -1.16 -4.59 25.40
C GLU A 152 -1.75 -5.61 24.43
N ILE A 153 -0.87 -6.42 23.81
CA ILE A 153 -1.20 -7.53 22.89
C ILE A 153 -2.15 -8.58 23.53
N SER A 154 -2.35 -8.53 24.85
CA SER A 154 -3.18 -9.44 25.64
C SER A 154 -4.69 -9.10 25.71
N ASP A 155 -5.15 -7.95 25.23
CA ASP A 155 -6.58 -7.61 25.30
C ASP A 155 -7.40 -8.35 24.21
N ASN A 156 -8.56 -8.88 24.60
CA ASN A 156 -9.46 -9.68 23.74
C ASN A 156 -10.38 -8.80 22.86
N LYS A 157 -10.17 -7.47 22.84
CA LYS A 157 -11.02 -6.52 22.12
C LYS A 157 -10.84 -6.63 20.61
N ARG A 158 -11.94 -6.77 19.87
CA ARG A 158 -11.96 -6.98 18.41
C ARG A 158 -12.58 -5.79 17.69
N LEU A 159 -11.82 -4.72 17.51
CA LEU A 159 -12.22 -3.60 16.65
C LEU A 159 -11.46 -3.69 15.32
N TYR A 160 -12.19 -3.65 14.21
CA TYR A 160 -11.64 -3.62 12.87
C TYR A 160 -11.58 -2.19 12.35
N ILE A 161 -10.39 -1.67 12.08
CA ILE A 161 -10.21 -0.31 11.55
C ILE A 161 -9.98 -0.37 10.05
N TYR A 162 -10.78 0.35 9.25
CA TYR A 162 -10.60 0.40 7.80
C TYR A 162 -10.24 1.81 7.32
N PRO A 163 -9.19 1.97 6.49
CA PRO A 163 -8.95 3.19 5.73
C PRO A 163 -9.75 3.18 4.42
N ALA A 164 -9.85 4.32 3.73
CA ALA A 164 -10.42 4.40 2.40
C ALA A 164 -9.44 5.07 1.42
N ILE A 165 -9.69 4.92 0.13
CA ILE A 165 -8.95 5.64 -0.93
C ILE A 165 -9.83 6.75 -1.46
N ARG A 166 -9.28 7.96 -1.56
CA ARG A 166 -10.00 9.10 -2.14
C ARG A 166 -9.80 9.11 -3.66
N THR A 167 -10.89 9.14 -4.43
CA THR A 167 -10.85 9.00 -5.89
C THR A 167 -11.49 10.18 -6.64
N ASP A 168 -11.65 11.33 -5.98
CA ASP A 168 -12.45 12.46 -6.45
C ASP A 168 -11.89 13.17 -7.71
N TYR A 169 -10.68 12.83 -8.17
CA TYR A 169 -10.05 13.40 -9.37
C TYR A 169 -9.83 12.41 -10.53
N PHE A 170 -10.05 11.11 -10.32
CA PHE A 170 -9.62 10.06 -11.26
C PHE A 170 -10.66 8.95 -11.42
N TRP A 171 -11.96 9.30 -11.42
CA TRP A 171 -13.01 8.28 -11.41
C TRP A 171 -12.95 7.36 -12.64
N ARG A 172 -12.51 7.83 -13.82
CA ARG A 172 -12.37 7.01 -15.04
C ARG A 172 -11.28 5.97 -14.88
N GLU A 173 -10.21 6.31 -14.18
CA GLU A 173 -9.08 5.45 -13.92
C GLU A 173 -9.45 4.35 -12.91
N PHE A 174 -10.22 4.69 -11.85
CA PHE A 174 -10.62 3.75 -10.80
C PHE A 174 -11.90 2.95 -11.09
N TYR A 175 -12.83 3.51 -11.88
CA TYR A 175 -14.16 2.94 -12.15
C TYR A 175 -14.43 2.66 -13.64
N ALA A 176 -13.39 2.53 -14.47
CA ALA A 176 -13.54 1.84 -15.74
C ALA A 176 -13.79 0.35 -15.49
N ASN A 177 -14.59 -0.30 -16.35
CA ASN A 177 -14.90 -1.74 -16.24
C ASN A 177 -13.64 -2.60 -16.07
N SER A 178 -12.59 -2.33 -16.87
CA SER A 178 -11.32 -3.05 -16.79
C SER A 178 -10.57 -2.85 -15.48
N THR A 179 -10.66 -1.66 -14.88
CA THR A 179 -10.02 -1.40 -13.58
C THR A 179 -10.82 -2.03 -12.45
N ILE A 180 -12.15 -1.98 -12.51
CA ILE A 180 -13.03 -2.67 -11.55
C ILE A 180 -12.73 -4.17 -11.56
N ASP A 181 -12.68 -4.79 -12.74
CA ASP A 181 -12.32 -6.20 -12.90
C ASP A 181 -10.95 -6.49 -12.32
N LYS A 182 -9.94 -5.71 -12.69
CA LYS A 182 -8.58 -5.85 -12.16
C LYS A 182 -8.53 -5.72 -10.63
N LEU A 183 -9.24 -4.75 -10.04
CA LEU A 183 -9.28 -4.55 -8.59
C LEU A 183 -9.97 -5.73 -7.87
N ILE A 184 -11.05 -6.26 -8.45
CA ILE A 184 -11.74 -7.44 -7.92
C ILE A 184 -10.82 -8.66 -8.00
N ASP A 185 -10.23 -8.91 -9.16
CA ASP A 185 -9.39 -10.08 -9.45
C ASP A 185 -8.09 -10.08 -8.63
N GLU A 186 -7.40 -8.94 -8.54
CA GLU A 186 -6.11 -8.84 -7.85
C GLU A 186 -6.26 -8.71 -6.33
N ARG A 187 -7.38 -8.17 -5.82
CA ARG A 187 -7.43 -7.69 -4.43
C ARG A 187 -8.61 -8.18 -3.61
N GLY A 188 -9.71 -8.62 -4.23
CA GLY A 188 -10.90 -9.12 -3.54
C GLY A 188 -11.68 -8.09 -2.68
N LEU A 189 -11.07 -7.00 -2.20
CA LEU A 189 -11.72 -5.94 -1.43
C LEU A 189 -11.11 -4.56 -1.74
N HIS A 190 -11.97 -3.61 -2.13
CA HIS A 190 -11.62 -2.21 -2.35
C HIS A 190 -12.63 -1.31 -1.62
N ILE A 191 -12.15 -0.42 -0.74
CA ILE A 191 -12.97 0.54 0.01
C ILE A 191 -12.60 1.95 -0.46
N ALA A 192 -13.53 2.60 -1.16
CA ALA A 192 -13.34 3.94 -1.69
C ALA A 192 -14.19 4.97 -0.94
N HIS A 193 -13.65 6.18 -0.85
CA HIS A 193 -14.34 7.36 -0.35
C HIS A 193 -14.56 8.33 -1.50
N VAL A 194 -15.80 8.37 -2.03
CA VAL A 194 -16.12 9.10 -3.27
C VAL A 194 -17.31 10.03 -3.08
N TYR A 195 -17.15 11.28 -3.52
CA TYR A 195 -18.21 12.28 -3.58
C TYR A 195 -18.77 12.37 -5.01
N TRP A 196 -19.68 11.46 -5.38
CA TRP A 196 -20.29 11.40 -6.72
C TRP A 196 -21.11 12.64 -7.07
N SER A 197 -21.71 13.27 -6.07
CA SER A 197 -22.46 14.53 -6.19
C SER A 197 -21.56 15.76 -6.21
N SER A 198 -20.23 15.61 -6.18
CA SER A 198 -19.32 16.73 -6.30
C SER A 198 -19.39 17.35 -7.70
N THR A 199 -19.18 18.65 -7.77
CA THR A 199 -19.18 19.41 -9.03
C THR A 199 -18.14 18.91 -10.04
N TYR A 200 -17.12 18.17 -9.59
CA TYR A 200 -16.07 17.61 -10.44
C TYR A 200 -16.54 16.38 -11.24
N ASN A 201 -17.38 15.53 -10.65
CA ASN A 201 -17.82 14.26 -11.28
C ASN A 201 -19.10 14.43 -12.11
N ILE A 202 -19.96 15.39 -11.78
CA ILE A 202 -21.25 15.59 -12.45
C ILE A 202 -21.15 15.78 -13.98
N PRO A 203 -20.22 16.57 -14.56
CA PRO A 203 -20.10 16.75 -16.02
C PRO A 203 -19.70 15.49 -16.78
N GLU A 204 -19.09 14.55 -16.07
CA GLU A 204 -18.64 13.27 -16.58
C GLU A 204 -19.74 12.21 -16.49
N ILE A 205 -20.59 12.30 -15.46
CA ILE A 205 -21.76 11.46 -15.21
C ILE A 205 -22.95 11.86 -16.09
N PHE A 206 -23.16 13.15 -16.31
CA PHE A 206 -24.28 13.70 -17.07
C PHE A 206 -23.80 14.66 -18.16
N TYR A 207 -24.40 14.58 -19.34
CA TYR A 207 -24.21 15.57 -20.41
C TYR A 207 -25.54 16.21 -20.81
N ASN A 208 -25.49 17.48 -21.20
CA ASN A 208 -26.66 18.21 -21.68
C ASN A 208 -26.76 18.06 -23.21
N ASP A 209 -27.87 17.49 -23.67
CA ASP A 209 -28.27 17.45 -25.07
C ASP A 209 -29.54 18.28 -25.25
N SER A 210 -29.39 19.47 -25.85
CA SER A 210 -30.51 20.32 -26.24
C SER A 210 -31.44 20.72 -25.08
N GLY A 211 -30.87 20.95 -23.89
CA GLY A 211 -31.62 21.29 -22.67
C GLY A 211 -32.13 20.08 -21.88
N ILE A 212 -31.82 18.86 -22.35
CA ILE A 212 -32.13 17.60 -21.67
C ILE A 212 -30.83 17.01 -21.15
N TYR A 213 -30.70 16.90 -19.83
CA TYR A 213 -29.57 16.19 -19.20
C TYR A 213 -29.76 14.69 -19.37
N LYS A 214 -28.79 14.03 -19.99
CA LYS A 214 -28.71 12.59 -20.21
C LYS A 214 -27.54 12.01 -19.43
N ILE A 215 -27.65 10.76 -19.00
CA ILE A 215 -26.53 10.03 -18.40
C ILE A 215 -25.48 9.79 -19.49
N ASN A 216 -24.22 10.01 -19.17
CA ASN A 216 -23.11 9.69 -20.05
C ASN A 216 -23.08 8.18 -20.31
N SER A 217 -23.05 7.76 -21.57
CA SER A 217 -23.08 6.34 -21.93
C SER A 217 -21.90 5.54 -21.36
N THR A 218 -20.74 6.18 -21.18
CA THR A 218 -19.59 5.54 -20.51
C THR A 218 -19.90 5.30 -19.03
N TRP A 219 -20.50 6.28 -18.36
CA TRP A 219 -20.91 6.12 -16.96
C TRP A 219 -22.05 5.12 -16.79
N GLU A 220 -23.02 5.11 -17.70
CA GLU A 220 -24.09 4.11 -17.74
C GLU A 220 -23.53 2.69 -17.92
N SER A 221 -22.53 2.53 -18.78
CA SER A 221 -21.80 1.26 -18.94
C SER A 221 -21.04 0.84 -17.68
N THR A 222 -20.38 1.78 -17.00
CA THR A 222 -19.72 1.53 -15.71
C THR A 222 -20.73 1.10 -14.64
N LEU A 223 -21.85 1.80 -14.53
CA LEU A 223 -22.92 1.48 -13.59
C LEU A 223 -23.47 0.06 -13.83
N ASN A 224 -23.78 -0.29 -15.08
CA ASN A 224 -24.24 -1.63 -15.43
C ASN A 224 -23.21 -2.70 -15.06
N HIS A 225 -21.92 -2.47 -15.35
CA HIS A 225 -20.84 -3.37 -14.98
C HIS A 225 -20.71 -3.52 -13.46
N MET A 226 -20.79 -2.43 -12.70
CA MET A 226 -20.82 -2.49 -11.24
C MET A 226 -22.03 -3.29 -10.72
N SER A 227 -23.19 -3.18 -11.38
CA SER A 227 -24.38 -3.98 -11.05
C SER A 227 -24.18 -5.46 -11.32
N GLU A 228 -23.57 -5.82 -12.45
CA GLU A 228 -23.24 -7.22 -12.79
C GLU A 228 -22.26 -7.78 -11.76
N LYS A 229 -21.18 -7.06 -11.47
CA LYS A 229 -20.21 -7.45 -10.45
C LYS A 229 -20.83 -7.55 -9.06
N GLN A 230 -21.83 -6.72 -8.75
CA GLN A 230 -22.59 -6.82 -7.51
C GLN A 230 -23.47 -8.06 -7.45
N GLN A 231 -24.18 -8.38 -8.53
CA GLN A 231 -25.04 -9.58 -8.63
C GLN A 231 -24.23 -10.87 -8.47
N ASP A 232 -23.01 -10.89 -9.00
CA ASP A 232 -22.08 -12.02 -8.89
C ASP A 232 -21.27 -12.01 -7.58
N MET A 233 -21.60 -11.11 -6.63
CA MET A 233 -20.90 -10.91 -5.36
C MET A 233 -19.41 -10.50 -5.48
N GLY A 234 -18.96 -10.07 -6.66
CA GLY A 234 -17.61 -9.55 -6.90
C GLY A 234 -17.43 -8.09 -6.48
N LEU A 235 -18.50 -7.30 -6.34
CA LEU A 235 -18.46 -5.90 -5.89
C LEU A 235 -19.53 -5.62 -4.83
N TRP A 236 -19.19 -4.85 -3.79
CA TRP A 236 -20.14 -4.43 -2.75
C TRP A 236 -20.36 -2.90 -2.78
N CYS A 237 -21.36 -2.48 -3.55
CA CYS A 237 -21.77 -1.08 -3.74
C CYS A 237 -23.31 -0.97 -3.66
N ASP A 238 -23.87 0.23 -3.45
CA ASP A 238 -25.31 0.44 -3.63
C ASP A 238 -25.73 0.14 -5.08
N THR A 239 -26.98 -0.29 -5.30
CA THR A 239 -27.44 -0.63 -6.66
C THR A 239 -27.44 0.60 -7.56
N VAL A 240 -27.29 0.38 -8.87
CA VAL A 240 -27.40 1.44 -9.90
C VAL A 240 -28.69 2.25 -9.71
N SER A 241 -29.80 1.58 -9.35
CA SER A 241 -31.07 2.24 -9.05
C SER A 241 -30.98 3.15 -7.83
N ASN A 242 -30.32 2.75 -6.75
CA ASN A 242 -30.18 3.56 -5.54
C ASN A 242 -29.29 4.79 -5.77
N ILE A 243 -28.20 4.62 -6.52
CA ILE A 243 -27.31 5.71 -6.92
C ILE A 243 -28.06 6.69 -7.81
N LEU A 244 -28.81 6.19 -8.80
CA LEU A 244 -29.62 7.02 -9.70
C LEU A 244 -30.76 7.72 -8.95
N ASP A 245 -31.48 7.05 -8.06
CA ASP A 245 -32.54 7.64 -7.26
C ASP A 245 -32.02 8.73 -6.33
N HIS A 246 -30.84 8.53 -5.73
CA HIS A 246 -30.16 9.57 -4.96
C HIS A 246 -29.82 10.78 -5.84
N LEU A 247 -29.18 10.56 -6.99
CA LEU A 247 -28.81 11.61 -7.94
C LEU A 247 -30.03 12.35 -8.51
N ILE A 248 -31.14 11.65 -8.75
CA ILE A 248 -32.41 12.24 -9.19
C ILE A 248 -33.04 13.07 -8.09
N LYS A 249 -33.00 12.62 -6.82
CA LYS A 249 -33.57 13.35 -5.68
C LYS A 249 -32.82 14.64 -5.35
N VAL A 250 -31.50 14.69 -5.54
CA VAL A 250 -30.70 15.92 -5.37
C VAL A 250 -30.77 16.86 -6.58
N ARG A 251 -31.36 16.42 -7.70
CA ARG A 251 -31.45 17.18 -8.94
C ARG A 251 -32.55 18.25 -8.93
N ASP A 252 -33.64 18.02 -8.22
CA ASP A 252 -34.86 18.85 -8.29
C ASP A 252 -35.31 19.33 -6.90
N VAL A 253 -34.53 20.20 -6.25
CA VAL A 253 -34.92 20.81 -4.96
C VAL A 253 -35.79 22.04 -5.20
N THR A 254 -37.02 22.00 -4.68
CA THR A 254 -37.93 23.15 -4.65
C THR A 254 -37.92 23.77 -3.25
N ILE A 255 -37.34 24.96 -3.12
CA ILE A 255 -37.33 25.69 -1.83
C ILE A 255 -38.62 26.51 -1.74
N THR A 256 -39.36 26.37 -0.65
CA THR A 256 -40.59 27.13 -0.41
C THR A 256 -40.35 28.12 0.73
N HIS A 257 -40.51 29.41 0.47
CA HIS A 257 -40.30 30.44 1.48
C HIS A 257 -41.42 30.40 2.54
N PRO A 258 -41.11 30.34 3.85
CA PRO A 258 -42.11 30.07 4.89
C PRO A 258 -43.25 31.09 4.94
N ASP A 259 -42.95 32.38 4.76
CA ASP A 259 -43.95 33.45 4.94
C ASP A 259 -44.70 33.87 3.66
N SER A 260 -44.17 33.55 2.47
CA SER A 260 -44.76 34.00 1.20
C SER A 260 -45.34 32.87 0.35
N GLY A 261 -45.00 31.61 0.65
CA GLY A 261 -45.48 30.44 -0.09
C GLY A 261 -44.90 30.29 -1.51
N ASN A 262 -44.00 31.18 -1.91
CA ASN A 262 -43.35 31.11 -3.22
C ASN A 262 -42.40 29.92 -3.31
N LYS A 263 -42.44 29.23 -4.45
CA LYS A 263 -41.64 28.05 -4.77
C LYS A 263 -40.53 28.41 -5.74
N TYR A 264 -39.29 28.12 -5.38
CA TYR A 264 -38.11 28.35 -6.22
C TYR A 264 -37.52 27.01 -6.64
N MET A 265 -37.32 26.82 -7.95
CA MET A 265 -36.67 25.64 -8.51
C MET A 265 -35.19 25.95 -8.75
N VAL A 266 -34.31 25.15 -8.15
CA VAL A 266 -32.88 25.19 -8.48
C VAL A 266 -32.66 24.41 -9.78
N ARG A 267 -32.18 25.08 -10.84
CA ARG A 267 -31.70 24.41 -12.07
C ARG A 267 -30.21 24.62 -12.22
N TYR A 268 -29.49 23.54 -12.49
CA TYR A 268 -28.06 23.55 -12.76
C TYR A 268 -27.82 23.98 -14.21
N ASP A 269 -27.11 25.10 -14.44
CA ASP A 269 -26.70 25.52 -15.79
C ASP A 269 -25.22 25.93 -15.79
N LYS A 270 -24.55 25.67 -16.91
CA LYS A 270 -23.09 25.50 -17.06
C LYS A 270 -22.33 26.84 -17.16
N LYS A 271 -21.21 27.02 -16.43
CA LYS A 271 -19.97 27.67 -16.96
C LYS A 271 -18.69 27.54 -16.11
N GLU A 272 -17.66 26.99 -16.76
CA GLU A 272 -16.20 27.24 -16.68
C GLU A 272 -15.45 27.19 -15.33
N TYR A 273 -14.88 25.99 -15.07
CA TYR A 273 -13.57 25.64 -14.49
C TYR A 273 -12.95 26.45 -13.32
N TYR A 274 -12.86 25.77 -12.17
CA TYR A 274 -11.88 25.83 -11.06
C TYR A 274 -11.88 27.08 -10.16
N ASP A 275 -12.86 27.16 -9.27
CA ASP A 275 -12.59 27.23 -7.83
C ASP A 275 -13.83 26.85 -6.99
N ARG A 276 -13.59 26.31 -5.80
CA ARG A 276 -14.58 25.63 -4.95
C ARG A 276 -15.69 26.57 -4.45
N PHE A 277 -16.89 25.99 -4.31
CA PHE A 277 -18.20 26.49 -3.81
C PHE A 277 -19.17 27.03 -4.88
N ASN A 278 -20.24 26.27 -5.13
CA ASN A 278 -21.45 26.72 -5.82
C ASN A 278 -22.03 27.94 -5.08
N TYR A 279 -21.91 29.12 -5.67
CA TYR A 279 -22.73 30.26 -5.29
C TYR A 279 -24.17 30.03 -5.77
N VAL A 280 -25.11 30.27 -4.87
CA VAL A 280 -26.47 30.67 -5.26
C VAL A 280 -26.36 32.07 -5.83
N ASP A 281 -26.68 32.24 -7.12
CA ASP A 281 -26.71 33.55 -7.75
C ASP A 281 -28.01 34.26 -7.31
N GLY A 282 -27.86 35.28 -6.45
CA GLY A 282 -28.90 36.24 -6.11
C GLY A 282 -29.58 36.07 -4.75
N PHE A 283 -28.98 36.67 -3.71
CA PHE A 283 -29.75 37.31 -2.65
C PHE A 283 -29.31 38.76 -2.50
N THR A 284 -30.25 39.70 -2.61
CA THR A 284 -30.06 41.08 -2.17
C THR A 284 -30.44 41.14 -0.69
N ILE A 285 -29.47 41.41 0.19
CA ILE A 285 -29.77 41.77 1.57
C ILE A 285 -30.08 43.26 1.58
N ILE A 286 -31.37 43.60 1.71
CA ILE A 286 -31.80 44.96 2.03
C ILE A 286 -31.74 45.07 3.56
N SER A 287 -30.69 45.71 4.06
CA SER A 287 -30.68 46.19 5.45
C SER A 287 -31.42 47.52 5.48
N GLU A 288 -32.54 47.54 6.21
CA GLU A 288 -33.07 48.78 6.75
C GLU A 288 -32.21 49.14 7.97
N ASP A 289 -31.45 50.23 7.81
CA ASP A 289 -30.78 51.08 8.81
C ASP A 289 -29.33 50.81 9.29
N ASN A 290 -28.49 51.82 8.95
CA ASN A 290 -27.21 52.32 9.50
C ASN A 290 -25.90 51.50 9.40
N ILE A 291 -25.24 51.62 8.24
CA ILE A 291 -23.81 51.29 8.01
C ILE A 291 -23.00 52.61 7.89
N SER A 292 -21.92 52.79 8.67
CA SER A 292 -21.15 54.05 8.74
C SER A 292 -19.95 54.18 7.79
N SER A 293 -19.47 53.10 7.15
CA SER A 293 -18.65 53.16 5.91
C SER A 293 -18.37 51.75 5.35
N ALA A 294 -18.25 51.64 4.01
CA ALA A 294 -17.72 50.48 3.28
C ALA A 294 -16.94 50.98 2.05
N GLN A 295 -15.88 50.30 1.63
CA GLN A 295 -15.20 50.58 0.36
C GLN A 295 -14.87 49.30 -0.41
N LEU A 296 -15.11 49.36 -1.73
CA LEU A 296 -14.69 48.36 -2.71
C LEU A 296 -13.26 48.66 -3.18
N SER A 297 -12.44 47.63 -3.31
CA SER A 297 -11.21 47.69 -4.12
C SER A 297 -11.39 46.91 -5.42
N ASN A 298 -10.50 47.13 -6.39
CA ASN A 298 -10.60 46.66 -7.79
C ASN A 298 -10.46 45.14 -7.98
N ARG A 299 -10.60 44.35 -6.90
CA ARG A 299 -10.82 42.89 -6.93
C ARG A 299 -12.10 42.47 -6.16
N ASN A 300 -13.01 43.43 -5.91
CA ASN A 300 -14.41 43.29 -5.50
C ASN A 300 -14.73 42.48 -4.22
N TYR A 301 -13.97 42.65 -3.13
CA TYR A 301 -14.38 42.17 -1.80
C TYR A 301 -14.91 43.31 -0.92
N LEU A 302 -15.94 43.03 -0.11
CA LEU A 302 -16.49 43.92 0.91
C LEU A 302 -15.98 43.45 2.29
N ILE A 303 -15.24 44.27 3.03
CA ILE A 303 -14.69 43.93 4.37
C ILE A 303 -15.40 44.77 5.44
N PHE A 304 -15.82 44.11 6.54
CA PHE A 304 -16.30 44.78 7.76
C PHE A 304 -15.20 44.78 8.83
N VAL A 305 -15.09 45.89 9.57
CA VAL A 305 -13.97 46.14 10.50
C VAL A 305 -14.28 45.59 11.89
N ASP A 306 -13.60 44.50 12.29
CA ASP A 306 -13.01 44.24 13.62
C ASP A 306 -12.34 42.85 13.68
N GLY A 307 -11.41 42.61 12.76
CA GLY A 307 -10.53 41.43 12.73
C GLY A 307 -9.17 41.80 12.10
N ASN A 308 -8.07 41.44 12.77
CA ASN A 308 -6.70 41.92 12.51
C ASN A 308 -5.96 41.21 11.35
N GLU A 309 -6.65 40.69 10.33
CA GLU A 309 -6.03 39.85 9.32
C GLU A 309 -6.14 40.45 7.91
N LEU A 310 -4.99 40.67 7.27
CA LEU A 310 -4.87 41.05 5.87
C LEU A 310 -4.36 39.83 5.10
N VAL A 311 -5.23 39.19 4.32
CA VAL A 311 -4.87 38.05 3.47
C VAL A 311 -4.59 38.56 2.06
N LEU A 312 -3.36 38.35 1.56
CA LEU A 312 -2.97 38.62 0.18
C LEU A 312 -2.82 37.30 -0.58
N ASN A 313 -3.28 37.25 -1.83
CA ASN A 313 -3.07 36.09 -2.69
C ASN A 313 -1.60 35.98 -3.16
N ARG A 314 -1.23 34.79 -3.65
CA ARG A 314 0.08 34.46 -4.27
C ARG A 314 0.53 35.58 -5.21
N LEU A 315 1.72 36.13 -4.95
CA LEU A 315 2.40 37.06 -5.83
C LEU A 315 3.33 36.31 -6.76
N THR A 316 3.47 36.80 -7.97
CA THR A 316 4.39 36.29 -8.99
C THR A 316 5.65 37.15 -9.05
N ASP A 317 6.70 36.60 -9.64
CA ASP A 317 8.00 37.27 -9.73
C ASP A 317 7.88 38.60 -10.51
N GLY A 318 8.26 39.70 -9.86
CA GLY A 318 8.15 41.07 -10.41
C GLY A 318 6.98 41.92 -9.88
N ASP A 319 6.13 41.39 -9.00
CA ASP A 319 5.05 42.17 -8.39
C ASP A 319 5.57 43.18 -7.34
N GLU A 320 5.18 44.45 -7.46
CA GLU A 320 5.41 45.48 -6.44
C GLU A 320 4.20 45.61 -5.50
N ILE A 321 4.43 45.63 -4.18
CA ILE A 321 3.40 45.93 -3.18
C ILE A 321 3.67 47.29 -2.57
N ASN A 322 2.71 48.21 -2.70
CA ASN A 322 2.70 49.48 -1.98
C ASN A 322 1.70 49.40 -0.82
N ILE A 323 2.19 49.52 0.41
CA ILE A 323 1.35 49.56 1.62
C ILE A 323 1.28 51.01 2.10
N THR A 324 0.08 51.58 2.14
CA THR A 324 -0.13 52.95 2.63
C THR A 324 -0.98 52.90 3.89
N LEU A 325 -0.48 53.44 4.99
CA LEU A 325 -1.17 53.50 6.28
C LEU A 325 -1.83 54.88 6.45
N PHE A 326 -3.11 54.92 6.81
CA PHE A 326 -3.81 56.17 7.15
C PHE A 326 -4.29 56.12 8.61
N ALA A 327 -4.02 57.17 9.39
CA ALA A 327 -4.48 57.27 10.76
C ALA A 327 -5.66 58.24 10.90
N ALA A 328 -6.71 57.82 11.61
CA ALA A 328 -7.74 58.70 12.13
C ALA A 328 -7.25 59.33 13.45
N SER A 329 -6.83 60.59 13.37
CA SER A 329 -6.54 61.51 14.49
C SER A 329 -5.35 61.19 15.41
N SER A 330 -4.75 62.28 15.88
CA SER A 330 -3.44 62.40 16.52
C SER A 330 -3.33 61.71 17.88
N GLY A 331 -2.61 60.58 17.92
CA GLY A 331 -2.10 59.95 19.14
C GLY A 331 -0.91 59.05 18.81
N ILE A 332 0.13 59.08 19.64
CA ILE A 332 1.30 58.20 19.51
C ILE A 332 0.84 56.78 19.88
N TYR A 333 0.75 55.88 18.91
CA TYR A 333 0.44 54.47 19.12
C TYR A 333 1.61 53.62 18.60
N ASN A 334 2.17 52.77 19.46
CA ASN A 334 3.10 51.72 19.07
C ASN A 334 2.29 50.61 18.38
N TYR A 335 2.21 50.66 17.05
CA TYR A 335 1.67 49.55 16.26
C TYR A 335 2.80 48.60 15.89
N SER A 336 2.75 47.37 16.39
CA SER A 336 3.49 46.25 15.82
C SER A 336 2.90 45.96 14.44
N LEU A 337 3.73 45.86 13.40
CA LEU A 337 3.26 45.48 12.07
C LEU A 337 2.56 44.10 12.10
N PRO A 338 1.54 43.87 11.27
CA PRO A 338 0.87 42.58 11.16
C PRO A 338 1.87 41.46 10.81
N ARG A 339 1.66 40.28 11.40
CA ARG A 339 2.39 39.06 11.03
C ARG A 339 1.95 38.65 9.61
N LEU A 340 2.89 38.61 8.66
CA LEU A 340 2.66 37.99 7.36
C LEU A 340 2.86 36.48 7.50
N THR A 341 1.78 35.71 7.46
CA THR A 341 1.82 34.24 7.44
C THR A 341 1.07 33.73 6.21
N SER A 342 1.76 33.04 5.31
CA SER A 342 1.11 32.21 4.31
C SER A 342 0.70 30.89 4.95
N VAL A 343 -0.58 30.51 4.85
CA VAL A 343 -1.09 29.24 5.36
C VAL A 343 -1.46 28.35 4.18
N GLY A 344 -0.82 27.18 4.06
CA GLY A 344 -1.23 26.09 3.19
C GLY A 344 -1.50 24.83 4.02
N PRO A 345 -2.38 23.90 3.60
CA PRO A 345 -2.69 22.70 4.38
C PRO A 345 -1.75 21.53 4.01
N TYR A 346 -0.83 21.20 4.94
CA TYR A 346 -0.14 19.91 5.26
C TYR A 346 0.50 19.07 4.11
N THR A 347 1.69 18.45 4.18
CA THR A 347 2.54 17.92 5.29
C THR A 347 3.99 17.61 4.79
N ASN A 348 4.97 17.66 5.70
CA ASN A 348 6.34 17.06 5.68
C ASN A 348 7.12 16.95 4.34
N ILE A 349 7.99 17.94 4.10
CA ILE A 349 9.26 17.77 3.38
C ILE A 349 10.36 18.39 4.25
N GLN A 350 11.51 17.71 4.31
CA GLN A 350 12.79 18.23 4.80
C GLN A 350 12.95 19.72 4.50
N LYS A 351 13.50 20.50 5.46
CA LYS A 351 14.03 21.87 5.33
C LYS A 351 14.10 22.39 3.87
N ALA A 352 12.96 22.86 3.36
CA ALA A 352 12.91 23.65 2.13
C ALA A 352 12.83 25.11 2.58
N GLU A 353 13.99 25.75 2.63
CA GLU A 353 14.12 27.20 2.76
C GLU A 353 13.42 27.86 1.56
N TYR A 354 12.18 28.28 1.73
CA TYR A 354 11.52 29.14 0.74
C TYR A 354 12.03 30.57 0.93
N ASN A 355 12.95 30.99 0.05
CA ASN A 355 13.49 32.35 -0.03
C ASN A 355 12.39 33.37 -0.38
N LEU A 356 11.91 34.11 0.62
CA LEU A 356 11.19 35.37 0.40
C LEU A 356 12.18 36.41 -0.14
N THR A 357 12.28 36.57 -1.46
CA THR A 357 13.04 37.65 -2.09
C THR A 357 12.11 38.82 -2.43
N ALA A 358 11.71 39.58 -1.41
CA ALA A 358 11.18 40.92 -1.66
C ALA A 358 12.36 41.82 -2.08
N LYS A 359 12.47 42.16 -3.37
CA LYS A 359 13.57 43.00 -3.90
C LYS A 359 13.56 44.44 -3.38
N LYS A 360 12.43 44.93 -2.87
CA LYS A 360 12.27 46.33 -2.44
C LYS A 360 11.15 46.46 -1.40
N ILE A 361 11.45 47.05 -0.25
CA ILE A 361 10.43 47.47 0.74
C ILE A 361 10.43 48.99 0.78
N THR A 362 9.25 49.57 0.54
CA THR A 362 9.03 51.01 0.49
C THR A 362 8.09 51.41 1.63
N ILE A 363 8.58 52.21 2.59
CA ILE A 363 7.79 52.69 3.73
C ILE A 363 7.54 54.18 3.57
N ASP A 364 6.28 54.59 3.51
CA ASP A 364 5.88 56.00 3.51
C ASP A 364 5.40 56.40 4.91
N CYS A 365 6.10 57.35 5.53
CA CYS A 365 5.93 57.70 6.93
C CYS A 365 5.23 59.05 7.14
N CYS A 366 4.52 59.59 6.14
CA CYS A 366 3.79 60.85 6.30
C CYS A 366 2.80 60.80 7.48
N GLY A 367 2.97 61.71 8.45
CA GLY A 367 2.05 61.86 9.60
C GLY A 367 2.52 61.25 10.92
N TYR A 368 3.68 60.57 10.95
CA TYR A 368 4.24 59.97 12.17
C TYR A 368 5.50 60.72 12.63
N SER A 369 5.79 60.77 13.95
CA SER A 369 7.00 61.41 14.49
C SER A 369 8.23 60.50 14.48
N SER A 370 8.03 59.18 14.51
CA SER A 370 9.08 58.15 14.42
C SER A 370 8.47 56.80 14.05
N VAL A 371 9.21 55.96 13.32
CA VAL A 371 8.84 54.56 13.00
C VAL A 371 9.97 53.64 13.43
N SER A 372 9.66 52.58 14.20
CA SER A 372 10.65 51.65 14.74
C SER A 372 10.50 50.28 14.07
N LEU A 373 11.58 49.76 13.49
CA LEU A 373 11.68 48.42 12.91
C LEU A 373 12.49 47.53 13.85
N THR A 374 11.88 46.44 14.32
CA THR A 374 12.49 45.48 15.25
C THR A 374 12.44 44.06 14.67
N ASN A 375 13.35 43.17 15.11
CA ASN A 375 13.40 41.74 14.73
C ASN A 375 13.67 41.41 13.25
N LEU A 376 14.67 42.04 12.62
CA LEU A 376 15.12 41.69 11.26
C LEU A 376 15.93 40.36 11.17
N ASN A 377 16.05 39.62 12.27
CA ASN A 377 16.88 38.40 12.37
C ASN A 377 16.39 37.21 11.53
N ASN A 378 15.16 37.24 10.98
CA ASN A 378 14.66 36.19 10.10
C ASN A 378 15.13 36.33 8.65
N ILE A 379 15.99 37.31 8.34
CA ILE A 379 16.73 37.42 7.06
C ILE A 379 18.15 36.85 7.24
N LYS A 380 18.28 35.69 7.89
CA LYS A 380 19.51 34.90 7.97
C LYS A 380 19.26 33.52 7.38
N GLY A 381 19.37 33.43 6.05
CA GLY A 381 19.63 32.18 5.34
C GLY A 381 21.11 31.81 5.46
N THR A 382 21.38 30.52 5.41
CA THR A 382 22.70 29.88 5.49
C THR A 382 23.81 30.60 4.70
N SER A 383 24.97 30.79 5.36
CA SER A 383 26.28 31.23 4.81
C SER A 383 26.26 32.18 3.59
N GLY A 384 25.93 33.46 3.82
CA GLY A 384 26.15 34.55 2.85
C GLY A 384 26.15 35.91 3.53
N ASN A 385 27.06 36.81 3.13
CA ASN A 385 27.16 38.17 3.68
C ASN A 385 26.17 39.12 2.96
N TYR A 386 25.02 39.41 3.56
CA TYR A 386 24.04 40.36 3.03
C TYR A 386 24.39 41.81 3.42
N LYS A 387 24.19 42.81 2.54
CA LYS A 387 24.35 44.24 2.89
C LYS A 387 23.06 45.01 2.60
N VAL A 388 22.78 46.06 3.37
CA VAL A 388 21.58 46.94 3.21
C VAL A 388 22.01 48.30 2.66
N LYS A 389 21.30 48.82 1.65
CA LYS A 389 21.58 50.13 1.03
C LYS A 389 20.52 51.17 1.45
N TYR A 390 20.94 52.40 1.73
CA TYR A 390 20.05 53.55 1.97
C TYR A 390 20.51 54.76 1.14
N ASN A 391 19.64 55.29 0.27
CA ASN A 391 19.87 56.48 -0.54
C ASN A 391 21.23 56.49 -1.29
N GLY A 392 21.65 55.31 -1.76
CA GLY A 392 22.90 55.12 -2.49
C GLY A 392 24.17 54.92 -1.63
N ILE A 393 24.08 54.94 -0.30
CA ILE A 393 25.22 54.78 0.62
C ILE A 393 25.20 53.38 1.27
N HIS A 394 26.38 52.74 1.34
CA HIS A 394 26.59 51.40 1.91
C HIS A 394 26.88 51.49 3.40
N TYR A 395 26.25 50.64 4.22
CA TYR A 395 26.56 50.51 5.65
C TYR A 395 27.06 49.08 5.92
N GLU A 396 28.23 48.95 6.56
CA GLU A 396 28.77 47.66 7.01
C GLU A 396 28.35 47.37 8.46
N TYR A 397 28.15 46.09 8.76
CA TYR A 397 27.57 45.60 10.02
C TYR A 397 28.23 46.19 11.28
N GLY A 398 27.43 46.92 12.05
CA GLY A 398 27.62 47.13 13.49
C GLY A 398 26.54 46.35 14.27
N ASN A 399 26.95 45.64 15.31
CA ASN A 399 26.14 44.71 16.12
C ASN A 399 25.01 45.37 16.95
N THR A 400 23.96 45.93 16.33
CA THR A 400 22.72 46.29 17.06
C THR A 400 21.47 45.97 16.23
N ASN A 401 20.52 45.26 16.84
CA ASN A 401 19.39 44.55 16.20
C ASN A 401 18.11 45.37 15.94
N ASP A 402 18.13 46.70 16.07
CA ASP A 402 16.95 47.56 15.91
C ASP A 402 17.29 48.84 15.14
N TYR A 403 16.42 49.27 14.22
CA TYR A 403 16.55 50.53 13.48
C TYR A 403 15.35 51.45 13.79
N ILE A 404 15.64 52.66 14.31
CA ILE A 404 14.63 53.67 14.61
C ILE A 404 14.75 54.83 13.62
N ILE A 405 13.71 55.05 12.82
CA ILE A 405 13.58 56.21 11.95
C ILE A 405 13.02 57.38 12.77
N THR A 406 13.81 58.42 12.99
CA THR A 406 13.51 59.49 13.98
C THR A 406 13.18 60.87 13.39
N ASN A 407 13.00 60.99 12.07
CA ASN A 407 12.73 62.29 11.42
C ASN A 407 11.59 62.22 10.39
N CYS A 408 10.45 61.68 10.79
CA CYS A 408 9.22 61.77 10.01
C CYS A 408 8.44 62.99 10.49
N SER A 409 8.09 63.91 9.58
CA SER A 409 7.24 65.07 9.92
C SER A 409 6.29 65.36 8.78
N ILE A 410 5.14 65.96 9.09
CA ILE A 410 4.10 66.32 8.09
C ILE A 410 4.65 67.19 6.95
N THR A 411 5.75 67.90 7.15
CA THR A 411 6.36 68.80 6.15
C THR A 411 7.54 68.20 5.39
N ASN A 412 8.11 67.07 5.84
CA ASN A 412 9.17 66.35 5.15
C ASN A 412 8.75 64.88 4.99
N CYS A 413 7.88 64.65 4.02
CA CYS A 413 7.52 63.31 3.59
C CYS A 413 8.68 62.73 2.77
N SER A 414 9.34 61.71 3.32
CA SER A 414 10.34 60.93 2.62
C SER A 414 9.88 59.48 2.55
N THR A 415 10.00 58.91 1.36
CA THR A 415 9.78 57.49 1.09
C THR A 415 11.07 56.74 1.40
N TRP A 416 11.01 55.73 2.26
CA TRP A 416 12.19 54.97 2.71
C TRP A 416 12.29 53.66 1.96
N GLU A 417 13.35 53.48 1.19
CA GLU A 417 13.60 52.27 0.38
C GLU A 417 14.72 51.43 1.00
N PHE A 418 14.46 50.14 1.22
CA PHE A 418 15.45 49.17 1.66
C PHE A 418 15.67 48.13 0.54
N GLU A 419 16.92 47.99 0.11
CA GLU A 419 17.35 46.97 -0.85
C GLU A 419 18.32 46.00 -0.15
N THR A 420 18.01 44.71 -0.20
CA THR A 420 18.97 43.64 0.09
C THR A 420 19.59 43.20 -1.23
N TYR A 421 20.91 43.16 -1.30
CA TYR A 421 21.60 42.59 -2.44
C TYR A 421 22.50 41.45 -1.96
N TYR A 422 22.29 40.31 -2.61
CA TYR A 422 23.17 39.15 -2.58
C TYR A 422 24.28 39.44 -3.59
N GLU A 423 25.55 39.38 -3.19
CA GLU A 423 26.66 39.20 -4.14
C GLU A 423 26.73 37.70 -4.40
N PRO A 424 26.20 37.20 -5.52
CA PRO A 424 26.21 35.79 -5.81
C PRO A 424 27.64 35.38 -6.10
N LEU A 425 28.10 34.29 -5.47
CA LEU A 425 29.28 33.59 -5.97
C LEU A 425 28.88 33.00 -7.32
N PHE A 426 29.29 33.70 -8.36
CA PHE A 426 29.09 33.28 -9.73
C PHE A 426 30.29 32.49 -10.19
N CYS A 427 30.03 31.46 -10.99
CA CYS A 427 31.07 30.84 -11.76
C CYS A 427 31.49 31.74 -12.94
N GLY A 428 32.61 31.43 -13.59
CA GLY A 428 33.26 32.31 -14.58
C GLY A 428 32.39 32.74 -15.79
N ASP A 429 31.22 32.13 -16.00
CA ASP A 429 30.26 32.48 -17.05
C ASP A 429 29.02 33.26 -16.54
N GLY A 430 28.96 33.61 -15.26
CA GLY A 430 27.83 34.31 -14.64
C GLY A 430 26.73 33.41 -14.09
N THR A 431 26.95 32.08 -14.05
CA THR A 431 26.01 31.13 -13.45
C THR A 431 26.03 31.20 -11.93
N PRO A 432 24.87 31.32 -11.24
CA PRO A 432 24.81 31.33 -9.78
C PRO A 432 25.25 30.01 -9.14
N TYR A 433 25.96 30.07 -8.02
CA TYR A 433 26.27 28.89 -7.20
C TYR A 433 25.03 28.04 -6.93
N GLY A 434 25.19 26.72 -7.11
CA GLY A 434 24.12 25.76 -6.92
C GLY A 434 23.19 25.58 -8.12
N GLN A 435 23.42 26.29 -9.23
CA GLN A 435 22.61 26.22 -10.44
C GLN A 435 23.40 25.74 -11.64
N CYS A 436 22.66 25.23 -12.63
CA CYS A 436 23.17 24.85 -13.93
C CYS A 436 23.34 26.07 -14.82
N SER A 437 24.46 26.12 -15.55
CA SER A 437 24.71 27.19 -16.49
C SER A 437 23.65 27.22 -17.59
N THR A 438 23.22 28.43 -17.94
CA THR A 438 22.25 28.64 -19.03
C THR A 438 22.93 28.66 -20.40
N THR A 439 24.26 28.71 -20.41
CA THR A 439 25.07 28.80 -21.64
C THR A 439 25.92 27.55 -21.87
N LYS A 440 26.10 26.71 -20.84
CA LYS A 440 26.80 25.42 -20.85
C LYS A 440 26.07 24.42 -19.96
N PRO A 441 26.04 23.13 -20.27
CA PRO A 441 25.40 22.11 -19.40
C PRO A 441 26.22 21.78 -18.12
N GLU A 442 26.94 22.75 -17.54
CA GLU A 442 27.82 22.59 -16.37
C GLU A 442 27.14 23.13 -15.10
N TYR A 443 27.42 22.54 -13.94
CA TYR A 443 26.90 22.96 -12.65
C TYR A 443 27.86 23.91 -11.94
N CYS A 444 27.37 25.00 -11.38
CA CYS A 444 28.19 25.95 -10.65
C CYS A 444 28.42 25.52 -9.21
N ASN A 445 29.61 24.99 -8.91
CA ASN A 445 30.02 24.60 -7.57
C ASN A 445 31.13 25.53 -7.05
N ASN A 446 30.79 26.31 -6.03
CA ASN A 446 31.65 27.24 -5.29
C ASN A 446 32.54 28.13 -6.18
N GLY A 447 31.94 28.79 -7.19
CA GLY A 447 32.62 29.71 -8.09
C GLY A 447 33.35 29.06 -9.28
N THR A 448 33.29 27.73 -9.43
CA THR A 448 33.84 27.00 -10.58
C THR A 448 32.74 26.18 -11.26
N LEU A 449 32.66 26.24 -12.60
CA LEU A 449 31.80 25.33 -13.36
C LEU A 449 32.43 23.94 -13.35
N ILE A 450 31.64 22.94 -12.97
CA ILE A 450 32.03 21.54 -12.97
C ILE A 450 31.04 20.73 -13.80
N ASP A 451 31.51 19.64 -14.41
CA ASP A 451 30.68 18.74 -15.21
C ASP A 451 29.66 18.02 -14.32
N ASN A 452 28.37 18.25 -14.55
CA ASN A 452 27.26 17.55 -13.87
C ASN A 452 26.04 17.45 -14.81
N CYS A 453 26.25 16.78 -15.94
CA CYS A 453 25.38 16.85 -17.12
C CYS A 453 23.98 16.27 -16.89
N SER A 454 23.86 15.23 -16.05
CA SER A 454 22.59 14.59 -15.69
C SER A 454 21.69 15.51 -14.87
N LEU A 455 22.27 16.34 -14.00
CA LEU A 455 21.54 17.34 -13.22
C LEU A 455 21.16 18.56 -14.08
N CYS A 456 22.01 18.90 -15.06
CA CYS A 456 21.92 20.13 -15.84
C CYS A 456 21.30 19.98 -17.24
N GLY A 457 20.44 18.97 -17.42
CA GLY A 457 19.51 18.87 -18.55
C GLY A 457 19.97 18.02 -19.72
N CYS A 458 21.01 17.19 -19.56
CA CYS A 458 21.37 16.20 -20.57
C CYS A 458 20.77 14.82 -20.23
N ASP A 459 20.15 14.18 -21.25
CA ASP A 459 19.54 12.85 -21.10
C ASP A 459 20.60 11.77 -20.81
N ALA A 460 20.17 10.64 -20.22
CA ALA A 460 21.06 9.52 -19.92
C ALA A 460 21.88 9.08 -21.15
N GLY A 461 23.20 9.27 -21.09
CA GLY A 461 24.14 8.96 -22.19
C GLY A 461 24.67 10.16 -22.99
N GLN A 462 24.48 11.40 -22.53
CA GLN A 462 25.01 12.62 -23.14
C GLN A 462 26.05 13.32 -22.23
N ASP A 463 27.09 13.92 -22.83
CA ASP A 463 28.18 14.63 -22.12
C ASP A 463 28.07 16.16 -22.27
N CYS A 464 28.71 16.88 -21.34
CA CYS A 464 28.78 18.34 -21.31
C CYS A 464 29.85 18.86 -22.29
N ASN A 465 29.49 19.73 -23.23
CA ASN A 465 30.48 20.37 -24.10
C ASN A 465 30.94 21.69 -23.49
N ALA A 466 32.16 21.74 -22.94
CA ALA A 466 32.73 22.96 -22.37
C ALA A 466 32.87 24.15 -23.35
N THR A 467 32.74 23.90 -24.67
CA THR A 467 32.92 24.89 -25.76
C THR A 467 31.67 25.24 -26.57
N SER A 468 30.53 24.55 -26.41
CA SER A 468 29.29 24.90 -27.13
C SER A 468 28.03 24.61 -26.30
N SER A 469 27.04 25.51 -26.38
CA SER A 469 25.78 25.52 -25.61
C SER A 469 24.78 24.39 -25.93
N MET A 470 25.24 23.17 -26.18
CA MET A 470 24.39 22.01 -26.49
C MET A 470 24.90 20.76 -25.78
N CYS A 471 23.98 19.97 -25.19
CA CYS A 471 24.24 18.57 -24.90
C CYS A 471 24.55 17.89 -26.23
N TYR A 472 25.71 17.25 -26.31
CA TYR A 472 26.07 16.49 -27.49
C TYR A 472 26.02 15.02 -27.12
N THR A 473 25.52 14.22 -28.05
CA THR A 473 25.99 12.85 -28.13
C THR A 473 27.46 12.96 -28.51
N SER A 474 28.32 12.96 -27.49
CA SER A 474 29.67 12.49 -27.70
C SER A 474 29.52 11.19 -28.48
N ALA A 475 30.33 11.00 -29.51
CA ALA A 475 30.46 9.68 -30.11
C ALA A 475 31.20 8.75 -29.11
N THR A 476 30.79 8.76 -27.84
CA THR A 476 31.02 7.76 -26.83
C THR A 476 30.13 6.59 -27.21
N THR A 477 30.70 5.69 -27.99
CA THR A 477 30.04 4.41 -28.24
C THR A 477 29.97 3.70 -26.89
N TYR A 478 28.77 3.62 -26.32
CA TYR A 478 28.47 2.81 -25.14
C TYR A 478 28.46 1.36 -25.57
N CYS A 479 29.22 0.55 -24.85
CA CYS A 479 29.26 -0.88 -25.08
C CYS A 479 28.83 -1.58 -23.80
N THR A 480 28.04 -2.62 -23.92
CA THR A 480 27.73 -3.51 -22.80
C THR A 480 28.60 -4.74 -22.89
N CYS A 481 28.92 -5.34 -21.75
CA CYS A 481 29.55 -6.63 -21.70
C CYS A 481 28.94 -7.52 -20.61
N ASN A 482 29.08 -8.84 -20.74
CA ASN A 482 28.45 -9.79 -19.83
C ASN A 482 29.37 -10.91 -19.30
N ASN A 483 30.64 -10.90 -19.66
CA ASN A 483 31.66 -11.81 -19.14
C ASN A 483 33.06 -11.18 -19.31
N CYS A 484 34.08 -11.71 -18.64
CA CYS A 484 35.44 -11.15 -18.66
C CYS A 484 35.98 -10.96 -20.09
N THR A 485 35.85 -11.96 -20.96
CA THR A 485 36.34 -11.91 -22.35
C THR A 485 35.67 -10.79 -23.13
N ASP A 486 34.34 -10.74 -23.08
CA ASP A 486 33.55 -9.71 -23.76
C ASP A 486 33.89 -8.30 -23.23
N CYS A 487 34.01 -8.15 -21.91
CA CYS A 487 34.40 -6.87 -21.31
C CYS A 487 35.79 -6.43 -21.76
N ASN A 488 36.77 -7.34 -21.81
CA ASN A 488 38.11 -7.04 -22.31
C ASN A 488 38.11 -6.65 -23.79
N ASP A 489 37.31 -7.32 -24.62
CA ASP A 489 37.16 -6.99 -26.04
C ASP A 489 36.53 -5.61 -26.23
N LYS A 490 35.49 -5.26 -25.45
CA LYS A 490 34.88 -3.94 -25.49
C LYS A 490 35.83 -2.86 -24.97
N LEU A 491 36.55 -3.09 -23.89
CA LEU A 491 37.51 -2.13 -23.32
C LEU A 491 38.71 -1.90 -24.26
N ASN A 492 39.03 -2.87 -25.12
CA ASN A 492 40.02 -2.74 -26.20
C ASN A 492 39.51 -1.98 -27.42
N ASN A 493 38.21 -1.95 -27.62
CA ASN A 493 37.64 -1.48 -28.86
C ASN A 493 37.79 0.06 -28.94
N PRO A 494 38.46 0.60 -29.98
CA PRO A 494 38.59 2.04 -30.14
C PRO A 494 37.25 2.75 -30.32
N ALA A 495 36.19 2.03 -30.72
CA ALA A 495 34.84 2.58 -30.75
C ALA A 495 34.28 2.75 -29.33
N CYS A 496 34.49 1.78 -28.42
CA CYS A 496 33.82 1.76 -27.11
C CYS A 496 34.53 2.66 -26.09
N ASN A 497 33.97 3.81 -25.72
CA ASN A 497 34.59 4.69 -24.71
C ASN A 497 34.15 4.36 -23.28
N THR A 498 32.90 3.90 -23.14
CA THR A 498 32.32 3.45 -21.87
C THR A 498 31.85 2.02 -22.03
N VAL A 499 32.21 1.16 -21.10
CA VAL A 499 31.82 -0.25 -21.06
C VAL A 499 31.02 -0.51 -19.78
N ASN A 500 29.76 -0.90 -19.93
CA ASN A 500 28.86 -1.21 -18.83
C ASN A 500 28.73 -2.72 -18.64
N LEU A 501 28.98 -3.20 -17.42
CA LEU A 501 28.64 -4.58 -17.06
C LEU A 501 27.13 -4.69 -16.84
N ILE A 502 26.50 -5.76 -17.33
CA ILE A 502 25.04 -5.96 -17.23
C ILE A 502 24.64 -7.23 -16.46
N THR A 503 25.61 -7.95 -15.89
CA THR A 503 25.39 -9.19 -15.13
C THR A 503 26.59 -9.46 -14.23
N ASN A 504 26.38 -10.24 -13.17
CA ASN A 504 27.48 -10.76 -12.35
C ASN A 504 28.34 -11.74 -13.15
N ILE A 505 29.65 -11.78 -12.86
CA ILE A 505 30.65 -12.63 -13.51
C ILE A 505 31.36 -13.48 -12.46
N ASN A 506 31.43 -14.80 -12.71
CA ASN A 506 32.27 -15.73 -11.94
C ASN A 506 33.46 -16.17 -12.81
N HIS A 507 34.69 -16.00 -12.32
CA HIS A 507 35.89 -16.26 -13.11
C HIS A 507 37.09 -16.72 -12.28
N ASN A 508 37.81 -17.74 -12.75
CA ASN A 508 38.85 -18.41 -11.97
C ASN A 508 40.29 -17.96 -12.31
N GLU A 509 40.43 -16.94 -13.14
CA GLU A 509 41.72 -16.35 -13.51
C GLU A 509 41.63 -14.82 -13.40
N THR A 510 42.62 -14.09 -13.90
CA THR A 510 42.52 -12.62 -13.97
C THR A 510 41.39 -12.22 -14.92
N CYS A 511 40.37 -11.53 -14.41
CA CYS A 511 39.15 -11.24 -15.19
C CYS A 511 39.34 -10.06 -16.17
N ILE A 512 39.43 -8.83 -15.65
CA ILE A 512 39.53 -7.64 -16.50
C ILE A 512 41.00 -7.25 -16.64
N ILE A 513 41.57 -7.52 -17.81
CA ILE A 513 42.92 -7.16 -18.19
C ILE A 513 42.80 -5.93 -19.09
N PHE A 514 42.81 -4.74 -18.47
CA PHE A 514 42.54 -3.49 -19.18
C PHE A 514 43.50 -3.30 -20.35
N PRO A 515 43.00 -3.01 -21.56
CA PRO A 515 43.89 -2.97 -22.72
C PRO A 515 43.95 -1.64 -23.50
N ALA A 516 43.16 -0.60 -23.20
CA ALA A 516 43.34 0.78 -23.74
C ALA A 516 43.37 1.89 -22.66
N ASN A 517 43.87 3.08 -23.01
CA ASN A 517 43.81 4.29 -22.16
C ASN A 517 42.50 5.05 -22.38
N ASN A 518 42.13 5.92 -21.44
CA ASN A 518 40.95 6.80 -21.54
C ASN A 518 39.61 6.04 -21.69
N LYS A 519 39.42 4.97 -20.92
CA LYS A 519 38.19 4.17 -20.90
C LYS A 519 37.45 4.30 -19.58
N ILE A 520 36.12 4.21 -19.63
CA ILE A 520 35.28 4.09 -18.45
C ILE A 520 34.76 2.66 -18.38
N PHE A 521 34.94 2.00 -17.24
CA PHE A 521 34.31 0.72 -16.90
C PHE A 521 33.38 0.95 -15.71
N ASP A 522 32.08 0.79 -15.95
CA ASP A 522 31.02 0.96 -14.95
C ASP A 522 30.35 -0.39 -14.74
N CYS A 523 30.43 -0.94 -13.53
CA CYS A 523 29.83 -2.23 -13.27
C CYS A 523 28.35 -2.16 -12.88
N GLY A 524 27.78 -0.95 -12.66
CA GLY A 524 26.36 -0.80 -12.30
C GLY A 524 25.94 -1.53 -11.02
N GLY A 525 26.87 -1.82 -10.10
CA GLY A 525 26.64 -2.61 -8.88
C GLY A 525 26.81 -4.12 -9.06
N HIS A 526 27.17 -4.61 -10.24
CA HIS A 526 27.38 -6.04 -10.49
C HIS A 526 28.69 -6.58 -9.90
N THR A 527 28.66 -7.85 -9.53
CA THR A 527 29.78 -8.57 -8.91
C THR A 527 30.69 -9.23 -9.94
N ILE A 528 32.00 -9.08 -9.75
CA ILE A 528 33.06 -9.88 -10.36
C ILE A 528 33.66 -10.75 -9.25
N GLU A 529 33.40 -12.05 -9.29
CA GLU A 529 33.77 -13.02 -8.26
C GLU A 529 34.88 -13.96 -8.76
N GLY A 530 35.93 -14.07 -7.96
CA GLY A 530 37.05 -15.00 -8.13
C GLY A 530 36.93 -16.26 -7.28
N ASP A 531 37.75 -17.28 -7.57
CA ASP A 531 37.71 -18.57 -6.87
C ASP A 531 38.56 -18.64 -5.58
N SER A 532 39.12 -17.51 -5.16
CA SER A 532 40.02 -17.37 -4.00
C SER A 532 41.31 -18.19 -4.08
N THR A 533 41.69 -18.64 -5.28
CA THR A 533 42.96 -19.35 -5.54
C THR A 533 43.86 -18.56 -6.49
N GLY A 534 45.14 -18.93 -6.59
CA GLY A 534 46.07 -18.28 -7.52
C GLY A 534 46.58 -16.89 -7.11
N GLY A 535 47.26 -16.21 -8.03
CA GLY A 535 47.86 -14.88 -7.86
C GLY A 535 47.06 -13.81 -8.59
N ASP A 536 45.77 -14.05 -8.73
CA ASP A 536 44.95 -13.53 -9.82
C ASP A 536 44.30 -12.20 -9.45
N ILE A 537 43.90 -11.42 -10.46
CA ILE A 537 43.46 -10.04 -10.28
C ILE A 537 42.04 -9.86 -10.84
N GLY A 538 41.14 -9.27 -10.07
CA GLY A 538 39.79 -8.96 -10.56
C GLY A 538 39.82 -7.94 -11.69
N ILE A 539 40.40 -6.77 -11.42
CA ILE A 539 40.59 -5.69 -12.40
C ILE A 539 42.03 -5.21 -12.40
N HIS A 540 42.71 -5.34 -13.55
CA HIS A 540 44.15 -5.07 -13.68
C HIS A 540 44.46 -3.96 -14.70
N LEU A 541 45.00 -2.83 -14.22
CA LEU A 541 45.47 -1.69 -15.02
C LEU A 541 47.00 -1.69 -15.07
N ASN A 542 47.57 -2.26 -16.13
CA ASN A 542 49.02 -2.29 -16.34
C ASN A 542 49.47 -1.32 -17.44
N LYS A 543 50.26 -0.31 -17.07
CA LYS A 543 50.75 0.77 -17.93
C LYS A 543 49.62 1.56 -18.58
N LYS A 544 48.58 1.86 -17.79
CA LYS A 544 47.37 2.52 -18.28
C LYS A 544 47.19 3.91 -17.68
N SER A 545 46.57 4.78 -18.46
CA SER A 545 46.30 6.16 -18.04
C SER A 545 44.92 6.66 -18.46
N GLY A 546 44.38 7.57 -17.66
CA GLY A 546 43.11 8.26 -17.94
C GLY A 546 41.86 7.39 -17.81
N ASN A 547 41.93 6.22 -17.17
CA ASN A 547 40.77 5.33 -17.06
C ASN A 547 39.96 5.58 -15.80
N THR A 548 38.66 5.31 -15.86
CA THR A 548 37.74 5.36 -14.73
C THR A 548 37.16 3.97 -14.47
N ILE A 549 37.25 3.48 -13.24
CA ILE A 549 36.57 2.26 -12.76
C ILE A 549 35.58 2.66 -11.67
N LYS A 550 34.31 2.29 -11.84
CA LYS A 550 33.28 2.65 -10.86
C LYS A 550 32.17 1.63 -10.70
N ASN A 551 31.54 1.68 -9.52
CA ASN A 551 30.35 0.90 -9.15
C ASN A 551 30.55 -0.62 -9.24
N CYS A 552 31.78 -1.12 -9.04
CA CYS A 552 32.10 -2.54 -9.13
C CYS A 552 32.18 -3.21 -7.75
N ILE A 553 31.63 -4.42 -7.64
CA ILE A 553 31.85 -5.30 -6.48
C ILE A 553 32.85 -6.38 -6.91
N ILE A 554 34.03 -6.43 -6.29
CA ILE A 554 35.12 -7.34 -6.62
C ILE A 554 35.52 -8.17 -5.39
N THR A 555 35.36 -9.48 -5.47
CA THR A 555 35.60 -10.41 -4.35
C THR A 555 36.28 -11.69 -4.81
N GLY A 556 36.97 -12.39 -3.91
CA GLY A 556 37.55 -13.71 -4.18
C GLY A 556 38.81 -13.71 -5.05
N PHE A 557 39.55 -12.60 -5.15
CA PHE A 557 40.82 -12.52 -5.90
C PHE A 557 42.03 -12.36 -4.98
N TYR A 558 43.23 -12.61 -5.51
CA TYR A 558 44.46 -12.24 -4.81
C TYR A 558 44.59 -10.70 -4.74
N ARG A 559 44.23 -9.98 -5.81
CA ARG A 559 44.06 -8.52 -5.77
C ARG A 559 42.72 -8.15 -6.38
N GLY A 560 41.89 -7.39 -5.67
CA GLY A 560 40.60 -6.93 -6.21
C GLY A 560 40.82 -6.00 -7.40
N VAL A 561 41.36 -4.81 -7.14
CA VAL A 561 41.76 -3.84 -8.17
C VAL A 561 43.27 -3.60 -8.08
N ALA A 562 43.99 -3.72 -9.19
CA ALA A 562 45.44 -3.55 -9.20
C ALA A 562 45.93 -2.62 -10.32
N LEU A 563 46.75 -1.64 -9.95
CA LEU A 563 47.38 -0.68 -10.85
C LEU A 563 48.90 -0.91 -10.85
N TYR A 564 49.47 -1.13 -12.04
CA TYR A 564 50.90 -1.34 -12.24
C TYR A 564 51.44 -0.32 -13.24
N TYR A 565 52.39 0.51 -12.85
CA TYR A 565 53.00 1.54 -13.72
C TYR A 565 51.96 2.46 -14.40
N SER A 566 50.87 2.77 -13.70
CA SER A 566 49.69 3.45 -14.24
C SER A 566 49.53 4.85 -13.63
N THR A 567 49.01 5.80 -14.40
CA THR A 567 48.91 7.22 -13.98
C THR A 567 47.59 7.86 -14.37
N SER A 568 47.13 8.86 -13.60
CA SER A 568 45.94 9.64 -13.96
C SER A 568 44.66 8.79 -14.13
N ASN A 569 44.49 7.72 -13.34
CA ASN A 569 43.27 6.93 -13.33
C ASN A 569 42.38 7.29 -12.13
N LEU A 570 41.08 7.07 -12.29
CA LEU A 570 40.04 7.29 -11.29
C LEU A 570 39.44 5.95 -10.84
N ILE A 571 39.53 5.64 -9.56
CA ILE A 571 38.90 4.46 -8.95
C ILE A 571 37.86 4.99 -7.95
N ILE A 572 36.58 4.90 -8.29
CA ILE A 572 35.51 5.61 -7.58
C ILE A 572 34.36 4.66 -7.23
N ASN A 573 33.89 4.67 -5.98
CA ASN A 573 32.70 3.92 -5.56
C ASN A 573 32.77 2.41 -5.91
N ASN A 574 33.90 1.77 -5.61
CA ASN A 574 34.07 0.33 -5.80
C ASN A 574 34.18 -0.38 -4.46
N THR A 575 33.69 -1.62 -4.40
CA THR A 575 33.77 -2.51 -3.23
C THR A 575 34.73 -3.66 -3.55
N ALA A 576 35.95 -3.61 -3.02
CA ALA A 576 37.00 -4.61 -3.19
C ALA A 576 37.22 -5.42 -1.89
N ASN A 577 36.18 -6.13 -1.44
CA ASN A 577 36.17 -6.85 -0.17
C ASN A 577 36.64 -8.31 -0.32
N SER A 578 37.09 -8.93 0.77
CA SER A 578 37.36 -10.38 0.84
C SER A 578 38.36 -10.88 -0.21
N ASN A 579 39.30 -10.03 -0.62
CA ASN A 579 40.43 -10.38 -1.48
C ASN A 579 41.69 -10.59 -0.62
N SER A 580 42.82 -11.00 -1.21
CA SER A 580 44.09 -10.93 -0.46
C SER A 580 44.56 -9.50 -0.27
N TYR A 581 44.40 -8.65 -1.29
CA TYR A 581 44.54 -7.20 -1.21
C TYR A 581 43.31 -6.55 -1.89
N GLY A 582 42.70 -5.54 -1.26
CA GLY A 582 41.55 -4.85 -1.85
C GLY A 582 41.95 -4.04 -3.09
N ILE A 583 42.63 -2.91 -2.87
CA ILE A 583 43.16 -2.06 -3.92
C ILE A 583 44.69 -1.97 -3.81
N TYR A 584 45.41 -2.31 -4.89
CA TYR A 584 46.87 -2.38 -4.90
C TYR A 584 47.48 -1.51 -6.00
N LEU A 585 48.37 -0.58 -5.62
CA LEU A 585 49.11 0.30 -6.52
C LEU A 585 50.60 -0.06 -6.46
N TYR A 586 51.18 -0.36 -7.62
CA TYR A 586 52.60 -0.63 -7.79
C TYR A 586 53.21 0.32 -8.83
N SER A 587 54.18 1.13 -8.42
CA SER A 587 54.83 2.12 -9.30
C SER A 587 53.84 3.03 -10.04
N SER A 588 52.71 3.37 -9.42
CA SER A 588 51.57 4.04 -10.05
C SER A 588 51.28 5.37 -9.37
N SER A 589 51.40 6.48 -10.11
CA SER A 589 51.38 7.83 -9.53
C SER A 589 50.27 8.68 -10.13
N GLU A 590 49.86 9.76 -9.45
CA GLU A 590 48.83 10.70 -9.95
C GLU A 590 47.45 10.07 -10.18
N ASN A 591 47.06 9.06 -9.40
CA ASN A 591 45.72 8.46 -9.45
C ASN A 591 44.83 8.99 -8.32
N ILE A 592 43.50 8.92 -8.51
CA ILE A 592 42.51 9.29 -7.49
C ILE A 592 41.72 8.04 -7.11
N LEU A 593 41.72 7.72 -5.82
CA LEU A 593 40.90 6.68 -5.20
C LEU A 593 39.90 7.40 -4.30
N SER A 594 38.63 7.45 -4.69
CA SER A 594 37.58 8.05 -3.86
C SER A 594 36.40 7.13 -3.58
N ASP A 595 35.86 7.21 -2.37
CA ASP A 595 34.62 6.53 -1.98
C ASP A 595 34.65 5.00 -2.19
N ASN A 596 35.84 4.38 -2.14
CA ASN A 596 35.96 2.93 -2.29
C ASN A 596 35.94 2.22 -0.93
N THR A 597 35.46 0.98 -0.94
CA THR A 597 35.46 0.08 0.21
C THR A 597 36.42 -1.08 -0.02
N GLY A 598 37.33 -1.34 0.92
CA GLY A 598 38.33 -2.40 0.87
C GLY A 598 38.41 -3.12 2.21
N ASN A 599 37.34 -3.82 2.58
CA ASN A 599 37.17 -4.45 3.89
C ASN A 599 37.47 -5.96 3.85
N LEU A 600 37.76 -6.54 5.01
CA LEU A 600 37.90 -7.99 5.22
C LEU A 600 38.95 -8.67 4.32
N ASN A 601 39.93 -7.92 3.83
CA ASN A 601 40.97 -8.48 3.00
C ASN A 601 42.00 -9.23 3.84
N LYS A 602 42.57 -10.30 3.28
CA LYS A 602 43.53 -11.17 3.95
C LYS A 602 44.81 -10.44 4.37
N TYR A 603 45.23 -9.42 3.63
CA TYR A 603 46.41 -8.63 4.00
C TYR A 603 46.01 -7.17 4.17
N TYR A 604 45.81 -6.43 3.08
CA TYR A 604 45.62 -4.98 3.15
C TYR A 604 44.36 -4.53 2.41
N GLY A 605 43.68 -3.53 2.97
CA GLY A 605 42.55 -2.88 2.30
C GLY A 605 43.02 -2.07 1.11
N ILE A 606 43.95 -1.13 1.34
CA ILE A 606 44.61 -0.32 0.32
C ILE A 606 46.12 -0.43 0.50
N TYR A 607 46.86 -0.74 -0.57
CA TYR A 607 48.31 -0.88 -0.53
C TYR A 607 48.99 -0.12 -1.67
N LEU A 608 49.84 0.84 -1.31
CA LEU A 608 50.70 1.60 -2.22
C LEU A 608 52.16 1.16 -2.08
N GLN A 609 52.75 0.76 -3.20
CA GLN A 609 54.17 0.43 -3.32
C GLN A 609 54.81 1.28 -4.41
N SER A 610 55.82 2.07 -4.03
CA SER A 610 56.55 2.98 -4.94
C SER A 610 55.64 3.91 -5.75
N SER A 611 54.58 4.42 -5.13
CA SER A 611 53.48 5.12 -5.79
C SER A 611 53.32 6.51 -5.17
N SER A 612 53.57 7.57 -5.94
CA SER A 612 53.64 8.97 -5.48
C SER A 612 52.47 9.81 -5.98
N ASN A 613 52.19 10.94 -5.32
CA ASN A 613 51.24 11.96 -5.78
C ASN A 613 49.81 11.43 -6.08
N ASN A 614 49.34 10.40 -5.37
CA ASN A 614 47.96 9.93 -5.47
C ASN A 614 47.07 10.64 -4.44
N ALA A 615 45.78 10.78 -4.74
CA ALA A 615 44.77 11.25 -3.79
C ALA A 615 43.91 10.07 -3.33
N ILE A 616 43.85 9.84 -2.03
CA ILE A 616 43.07 8.78 -1.38
C ILE A 616 42.07 9.48 -0.45
N VAL A 617 40.81 9.59 -0.91
CA VAL A 617 39.80 10.43 -0.26
C VAL A 617 38.53 9.63 0.05
N ASN A 618 37.96 9.76 1.24
CA ASN A 618 36.68 9.13 1.60
C ASN A 618 36.61 7.60 1.43
N ASN A 619 37.73 6.88 1.53
CA ASN A 619 37.72 5.42 1.40
C ASN A 619 37.52 4.75 2.76
N ALA A 620 36.92 3.57 2.77
CA ALA A 620 36.79 2.70 3.93
C ALA A 620 37.68 1.45 3.75
N ALA A 621 38.57 1.19 4.71
CA ALA A 621 39.35 -0.05 4.76
C ALA A 621 39.39 -0.56 6.20
N VAL A 622 38.41 -1.40 6.52
CA VAL A 622 38.06 -1.84 7.88
C VAL A 622 38.17 -3.36 7.98
N ASN A 623 38.56 -3.85 9.16
CA ASN A 623 38.63 -5.29 9.48
C ASN A 623 39.53 -6.11 8.54
N ASN A 624 40.58 -5.49 7.98
CA ASN A 624 41.58 -6.22 7.22
C ASN A 624 42.53 -6.96 8.17
N GLN A 625 43.02 -8.13 7.77
CA GLN A 625 43.82 -8.96 8.69
C GLN A 625 45.22 -8.38 8.93
N GLY A 626 45.75 -7.57 8.00
CA GLY A 626 46.95 -6.72 8.14
C GLY A 626 46.59 -5.25 8.31
N HIS A 627 47.22 -4.34 7.56
CA HIS A 627 46.95 -2.90 7.56
C HIS A 627 45.65 -2.50 6.84
N GLY A 628 45.01 -1.41 7.29
CA GLY A 628 43.93 -0.76 6.53
C GLY A 628 44.50 -0.07 5.29
N LEU A 629 45.41 0.87 5.53
CA LEU A 629 46.23 1.52 4.51
C LEU A 629 47.72 1.22 4.76
N TYR A 630 48.40 0.69 3.74
CA TYR A 630 49.85 0.49 3.78
C TYR A 630 50.54 1.27 2.66
N ILE A 631 51.52 2.09 3.02
CA ILE A 631 52.42 2.77 2.08
C ILE A 631 53.82 2.25 2.36
N SER A 632 54.35 1.38 1.48
CA SER A 632 55.67 0.75 1.70
C SER A 632 56.82 1.62 1.21
N THR A 633 57.98 1.50 1.87
CA THR A 633 59.23 2.19 1.52
C THR A 633 59.63 2.07 0.04
N SER A 634 60.30 3.13 -0.44
CA SER A 634 60.84 3.39 -1.79
C SER A 634 59.93 4.22 -2.71
N ASP A 635 59.98 5.54 -2.53
CA ASP A 635 59.49 6.61 -3.41
C ASP A 635 57.96 6.79 -3.51
N GLY A 636 57.22 6.57 -2.41
CA GLY A 636 55.78 6.85 -2.32
C GLY A 636 55.47 8.18 -1.62
N THR A 637 55.98 9.31 -2.11
CA THR A 637 55.83 10.63 -1.47
C THR A 637 54.74 11.49 -2.10
N GLY A 638 54.25 12.48 -1.36
CA GLY A 638 53.31 13.48 -1.89
C GLY A 638 51.89 12.94 -2.13
N ASN A 639 51.56 11.77 -1.58
CA ASN A 639 50.18 11.30 -1.57
C ASN A 639 49.36 12.13 -0.55
N ILE A 640 48.10 12.41 -0.91
CA ILE A 640 47.14 13.14 -0.08
C ILE A 640 46.09 12.15 0.42
N ILE A 641 46.02 11.93 1.72
CA ILE A 641 45.12 10.95 2.35
C ILE A 641 44.12 11.72 3.25
N ASN A 642 42.90 11.96 2.77
CA ASN A 642 41.91 12.76 3.50
C ASN A 642 40.61 12.00 3.77
N SER A 643 40.03 12.19 4.95
CA SER A 643 38.66 11.74 5.26
C SER A 643 38.44 10.22 5.12
N ASN A 644 39.47 9.40 5.30
CA ASN A 644 39.36 7.94 5.19
C ASN A 644 39.02 7.28 6.53
N THR A 645 38.28 6.18 6.49
CA THR A 645 37.95 5.35 7.67
C THR A 645 38.76 4.06 7.65
N LEU A 646 39.73 3.96 8.54
CA LEU A 646 40.72 2.87 8.61
C LEU A 646 40.69 2.30 10.03
N CYS A 647 39.82 1.33 10.27
CA CYS A 647 39.51 0.87 11.62
C CYS A 647 39.55 -0.65 11.79
N ASN A 648 39.85 -1.09 13.00
CA ASN A 648 39.84 -2.50 13.40
C ASN A 648 40.66 -3.40 12.46
N ASN A 649 41.72 -2.85 11.86
CA ASN A 649 42.67 -3.65 11.10
C ASN A 649 43.60 -4.39 12.08
N ASN A 650 44.52 -5.24 11.59
CA ASN A 650 45.43 -6.08 12.41
C ASN A 650 44.79 -7.33 13.05
N GLN A 651 43.86 -8.00 12.37
CA GLN A 651 43.21 -9.22 12.90
C GLN A 651 44.16 -10.42 13.09
N TYR A 652 45.33 -10.46 12.42
CA TYR A 652 46.34 -11.50 12.67
C TYR A 652 47.10 -11.35 14.00
N GLY A 653 47.10 -10.13 14.57
CA GLY A 653 47.98 -9.76 15.66
C GLY A 653 49.44 -9.59 15.22
N GLY A 654 50.16 -8.70 15.92
CA GLY A 654 51.58 -8.43 15.72
C GLY A 654 51.87 -7.27 14.76
N GLY A 655 52.27 -6.11 15.29
CA GLY A 655 52.98 -5.04 14.56
C GLY A 655 52.28 -4.35 13.38
N TYR A 656 51.05 -4.73 13.00
CA TYR A 656 50.26 -4.03 11.98
C TYR A 656 49.49 -2.85 12.59
N TYR A 657 49.13 -1.90 11.72
CA TYR A 657 48.53 -0.60 12.04
C TYR A 657 47.38 -0.32 11.07
N ASP A 658 46.39 0.45 11.50
CA ASP A 658 45.33 0.96 10.62
C ASP A 658 45.91 1.81 9.49
N ILE A 659 46.87 2.69 9.83
CA ILE A 659 47.68 3.42 8.86
C ILE A 659 49.16 3.11 9.10
N TYR A 660 49.84 2.61 8.06
CA TYR A 660 51.28 2.54 8.04
C TYR A 660 51.84 3.37 6.90
N ASP A 661 52.51 4.46 7.25
CA ASP A 661 53.24 5.31 6.31
C ASP A 661 54.75 5.11 6.50
N ALA A 662 55.46 4.75 5.44
CA ALA A 662 56.91 4.58 5.50
C ALA A 662 57.69 5.79 4.94
N ASP A 663 57.00 6.77 4.35
CA ASP A 663 57.57 7.86 3.57
C ASP A 663 56.95 9.23 3.98
N ASN A 664 57.13 10.29 3.16
CA ASN A 664 56.60 11.63 3.43
C ASN A 664 55.27 11.86 2.70
N ASN A 665 54.15 11.60 3.38
CA ASN A 665 52.80 11.86 2.87
C ASN A 665 52.03 12.82 3.81
N THR A 666 50.91 13.37 3.35
CA THR A 666 50.14 14.39 4.08
C THR A 666 48.65 14.09 4.04
N GLY A 667 47.91 14.50 5.07
CA GLY A 667 46.48 14.27 5.14
C GLY A 667 45.78 14.95 6.30
N GLU A 668 44.45 14.94 6.31
CA GLU A 668 43.60 15.41 7.39
C GLU A 668 42.25 14.66 7.46
N ASP A 669 41.56 14.79 8.59
CA ASP A 669 40.23 14.22 8.85
C ASP A 669 40.09 12.70 8.72
N ASN A 670 41.17 11.93 8.91
CA ASN A 670 41.10 10.47 8.88
C ASN A 670 40.62 9.91 10.22
N THR A 671 40.08 8.68 10.18
CA THR A 671 39.66 7.91 11.35
C THR A 671 40.52 6.66 11.50
N CYS A 672 41.27 6.55 12.60
CA CYS A 672 42.06 5.36 12.93
C CYS A 672 42.45 5.30 14.42
N ASP A 673 42.76 4.10 14.93
CA ASP A 673 43.26 3.92 16.31
C ASP A 673 44.78 3.70 16.37
N THR A 674 45.33 3.02 15.36
CA THR A 674 46.74 2.65 15.32
C THR A 674 47.42 3.21 14.07
N ALA A 675 48.38 4.11 14.26
CA ALA A 675 49.14 4.74 13.18
C ALA A 675 50.65 4.53 13.37
N HIS A 676 51.38 4.29 12.29
CA HIS A 676 52.84 4.24 12.26
C HIS A 676 53.38 5.30 11.30
N ASN A 677 54.21 6.21 11.83
CA ASN A 677 54.80 7.32 11.09
C ASN A 677 53.78 8.22 10.35
N TRP A 678 52.52 8.21 10.80
CA TRP A 678 51.44 9.02 10.24
C TRP A 678 50.87 9.98 11.28
N ASN A 679 50.62 11.23 10.88
CA ASN A 679 49.87 12.21 11.64
C ASN A 679 49.02 13.06 10.69
N ASP A 680 47.72 13.17 10.96
CA ASP A 680 46.86 14.15 10.31
C ASP A 680 47.32 15.57 10.66
N THR A 681 47.04 16.52 9.77
CA THR A 681 47.44 17.92 9.92
C THR A 681 46.88 18.50 11.22
N GLY A 682 47.76 18.75 12.19
CA GLY A 682 47.39 19.29 13.50
C GLY A 682 46.96 18.26 14.55
N ALA A 683 47.06 16.96 14.28
CA ALA A 683 46.75 15.87 15.22
C ALA A 683 47.96 14.93 15.45
N VAL A 684 47.89 14.07 16.46
CA VAL A 684 48.84 12.95 16.67
C VAL A 684 48.11 11.66 16.29
N GLY A 685 48.59 10.95 15.27
CA GLY A 685 47.83 9.88 14.62
C GLY A 685 46.71 10.44 13.74
N CYS A 686 45.50 9.90 13.85
CA CYS A 686 44.33 10.37 13.10
C CYS A 686 43.53 11.44 13.86
N THR A 687 42.81 12.31 13.13
CA THR A 687 41.90 13.31 13.69
C THR A 687 40.77 12.67 14.50
N PHE A 688 40.25 11.53 14.04
CA PHE A 688 39.17 10.78 14.68
C PHE A 688 39.64 9.40 15.14
N SER A 689 39.15 8.94 16.30
CA SER A 689 39.37 7.57 16.79
C SER A 689 38.27 6.63 16.31
N CYS A 690 38.58 5.35 16.16
CA CYS A 690 37.57 4.36 15.80
C CYS A 690 36.59 4.17 16.95
N VAL A 691 35.30 4.36 16.66
CA VAL A 691 34.22 3.96 17.55
C VAL A 691 33.97 2.48 17.31
N ALA A 692 33.53 1.73 18.33
CA ALA A 692 33.11 0.34 18.16
C ALA A 692 31.95 0.29 17.15
N ASN A 693 32.32 0.06 15.91
CA ASN A 693 31.46 0.07 14.76
C ASN A 693 30.71 -1.27 14.74
N THR A 694 29.63 -1.32 15.53
CA THR A 694 28.72 -2.45 15.61
C THR A 694 27.32 -2.05 15.17
N CYS A 695 26.61 -2.95 14.50
CA CYS A 695 25.19 -2.80 14.26
C CYS A 695 24.40 -2.87 15.56
N SER A 696 23.09 -2.60 15.47
CA SER A 696 22.17 -2.57 16.62
C SER A 696 22.20 -3.83 17.50
N ASP A 697 22.64 -4.97 16.98
CA ASP A 697 22.74 -6.25 17.70
C ASP A 697 24.15 -6.56 18.24
N GLY A 698 25.10 -5.63 18.11
CA GLY A 698 26.49 -5.80 18.54
C GLY A 698 27.39 -6.50 17.52
N THR A 699 26.87 -6.86 16.34
CA THR A 699 27.68 -7.43 15.24
C THR A 699 28.64 -6.39 14.70
N LEU A 700 29.92 -6.73 14.54
CA LEU A 700 30.94 -5.83 13.97
C LEU A 700 30.64 -5.52 12.50
N TYR A 701 30.92 -4.30 12.05
CA TYR A 701 30.78 -3.94 10.63
C TYR A 701 31.58 -4.92 9.76
N GLY A 702 31.03 -5.35 8.65
CA GLY A 702 31.67 -6.35 7.81
C GLY A 702 31.55 -7.80 8.31
N SER A 703 30.72 -8.07 9.31
CA SER A 703 30.51 -9.43 9.82
C SER A 703 29.04 -9.83 9.76
N CYS A 704 28.81 -11.13 9.62
CA CYS A 704 27.48 -11.72 9.75
C CYS A 704 27.04 -11.78 11.21
N SER A 705 25.79 -11.44 11.48
CA SER A 705 25.22 -11.61 12.81
C SER A 705 25.22 -13.08 13.22
N THR A 706 25.54 -13.34 14.48
CA THR A 706 25.53 -14.71 15.04
C THR A 706 24.13 -15.17 15.44
N THR A 707 23.15 -14.26 15.40
CA THR A 707 21.77 -14.51 15.82
C THR A 707 20.76 -14.32 14.69
N LYS A 708 21.17 -13.67 13.59
CA LYS A 708 20.37 -13.44 12.40
C LYS A 708 21.23 -13.67 11.15
N PRO A 709 20.70 -14.20 10.05
CA PRO A 709 21.48 -14.36 8.81
C PRO A 709 21.69 -13.02 8.07
N GLU A 710 21.88 -11.91 8.78
CA GLU A 710 22.03 -10.55 8.24
C GLU A 710 23.49 -10.09 8.35
N TYR A 711 23.95 -9.31 7.37
CA TYR A 711 25.30 -8.76 7.34
C TYR A 711 25.29 -7.34 7.93
N CYS A 712 26.25 -7.04 8.78
CA CYS A 712 26.36 -5.71 9.37
C CYS A 712 27.11 -4.76 8.42
N ASP A 713 26.38 -3.89 7.72
CA ASP A 713 26.96 -2.86 6.85
C ASP A 713 26.80 -1.47 7.47
N ASN A 714 27.92 -0.85 7.80
CA ASN A 714 28.01 0.53 8.30
C ASN A 714 26.96 0.90 9.38
N GLY A 715 26.68 0.00 10.31
CA GLY A 715 25.80 0.25 11.47
C GLY A 715 24.38 -0.26 11.31
N THR A 716 24.04 -0.77 10.13
CA THR A 716 22.74 -1.34 9.83
C THR A 716 22.91 -2.82 9.49
N LEU A 717 22.08 -3.68 10.09
CA LEU A 717 21.97 -5.05 9.60
C LEU A 717 21.23 -4.98 8.26
N ILE A 718 21.93 -5.35 7.20
CA ILE A 718 21.39 -5.42 5.86
C ILE A 718 21.21 -6.89 5.45
N ASP A 719 20.28 -7.09 4.54
CA ASP A 719 19.92 -8.41 4.03
C ASP A 719 20.99 -8.91 3.04
N ASP A 720 21.86 -9.83 3.48
CA ASP A 720 22.89 -10.49 2.65
C ASP A 720 23.03 -11.99 3.01
N CYS A 721 21.94 -12.72 2.78
CA CYS A 721 21.76 -14.12 3.20
C CYS A 721 22.74 -15.11 2.61
N ASN A 722 23.14 -14.89 1.35
CA ASN A 722 24.06 -15.78 0.65
C ASN A 722 25.44 -15.72 1.30
N LEU A 723 25.83 -14.54 1.81
CA LEU A 723 27.06 -14.35 2.56
C LEU A 723 26.97 -14.93 3.98
N CYS A 724 25.79 -14.85 4.62
CA CYS A 724 25.60 -15.16 6.04
C CYS A 724 24.92 -16.51 6.37
N GLY A 725 24.91 -17.46 5.43
CA GLY A 725 24.68 -18.89 5.73
C GLY A 725 23.40 -19.53 5.19
N CYS A 726 22.69 -18.89 4.26
CA CYS A 726 21.55 -19.48 3.57
C CYS A 726 21.95 -20.14 2.24
N ASP A 727 21.35 -21.30 1.93
CA ASP A 727 21.61 -22.01 0.66
C ASP A 727 21.02 -21.24 -0.53
N ALA A 728 21.57 -21.44 -1.73
CA ALA A 728 21.10 -20.78 -2.95
C ALA A 728 19.57 -20.94 -3.16
N GLY A 729 18.85 -19.81 -3.23
CA GLY A 729 17.39 -19.76 -3.37
C GLY A 729 16.62 -19.59 -2.06
N GLN A 730 17.30 -19.40 -0.93
CA GLN A 730 16.71 -19.04 0.37
C GLN A 730 16.92 -17.55 0.69
N GLU A 731 15.95 -16.94 1.36
CA GLU A 731 15.99 -15.58 1.91
C GLU A 731 16.05 -15.58 3.44
N CYS A 732 16.41 -14.44 4.02
CA CYS A 732 16.63 -14.24 5.46
C CYS A 732 15.35 -13.84 6.14
N ASN A 733 14.92 -14.60 7.13
CA ASN A 733 13.91 -14.10 8.04
C ASN A 733 14.59 -13.35 9.20
N ALA A 734 14.68 -12.03 9.07
CA ALA A 734 15.24 -11.11 10.07
C ALA A 734 14.60 -11.23 11.47
N THR A 735 13.35 -11.72 11.54
CA THR A 735 12.58 -11.84 12.78
C THR A 735 12.79 -13.20 13.46
N SER A 736 12.90 -14.29 12.70
CA SER A 736 13.04 -15.66 13.24
C SER A 736 14.48 -16.19 13.23
N GLY A 737 15.44 -15.47 12.64
CA GLY A 737 16.85 -15.88 12.57
C GLY A 737 17.06 -17.16 11.75
N SER A 738 16.24 -17.38 10.73
CA SER A 738 16.23 -18.63 9.93
C SER A 738 16.15 -18.34 8.43
N CYS A 739 16.79 -19.20 7.63
CA CYS A 739 16.67 -19.20 6.18
C CYS A 739 15.33 -19.81 5.76
N TYR A 740 14.62 -19.18 4.83
CA TYR A 740 13.37 -19.71 4.28
C TYR A 740 13.37 -19.61 2.76
N LEU A 741 12.71 -20.55 2.09
CA LEU A 741 12.53 -20.48 0.64
C LEU A 741 11.48 -19.41 0.35
N THR A 742 11.78 -18.47 -0.56
CA THR A 742 10.75 -17.58 -1.11
C THR A 742 9.64 -18.43 -1.71
N PRO A 743 8.39 -18.26 -1.26
CA PRO A 743 7.25 -18.89 -1.89
C PRO A 743 7.20 -18.49 -3.36
N MET A 744 7.50 -19.43 -4.25
CA MET A 744 7.42 -19.21 -5.70
C MET A 744 6.02 -19.60 -6.16
N ASP A 745 5.34 -18.70 -6.88
CA ASP A 745 4.15 -19.06 -7.64
C ASP A 745 4.58 -19.96 -8.79
N CYS A 746 4.26 -21.24 -8.66
CA CYS A 746 4.61 -22.25 -9.65
C CYS A 746 3.47 -22.43 -10.65
N THR A 747 3.82 -22.74 -11.88
CA THR A 747 2.84 -23.11 -12.90
C THR A 747 3.01 -24.58 -13.28
N CYS A 748 1.92 -25.24 -13.65
CA CYS A 748 1.95 -26.58 -14.22
C CYS A 748 1.02 -26.71 -15.43
N ASN A 749 1.23 -27.73 -16.26
CA ASN A 749 0.46 -27.92 -17.50
C ASN A 749 0.01 -29.37 -17.79
N ASN A 750 0.31 -30.32 -16.90
CA ASN A 750 -0.14 -31.71 -16.99
C ASN A 750 -0.13 -32.34 -15.59
N CYS A 751 -0.81 -33.47 -15.40
CA CYS A 751 -0.93 -34.10 -14.07
C CYS A 751 0.42 -34.35 -13.39
N MET A 752 1.42 -34.88 -14.12
CA MET A 752 2.73 -35.20 -13.54
C MET A 752 3.44 -33.95 -13.04
N ASP A 753 3.51 -32.92 -13.89
CA ASP A 753 4.10 -31.63 -13.56
C ASP A 753 3.36 -30.95 -12.39
N CYS A 754 2.03 -30.97 -12.39
CA CYS A 754 1.26 -30.43 -11.26
C CYS A 754 1.56 -31.17 -9.95
N ASN A 755 1.67 -32.49 -9.98
CA ASN A 755 2.03 -33.27 -8.79
C ASN A 755 3.45 -32.95 -8.30
N ASP A 756 4.41 -32.78 -9.21
CA ASP A 756 5.78 -32.40 -8.86
C ASP A 756 5.83 -31.01 -8.22
N LYS A 757 5.13 -30.03 -8.79
CA LYS A 757 5.05 -28.67 -8.23
C LYS A 757 4.32 -28.64 -6.89
N LEU A 758 3.22 -29.37 -6.76
CA LEU A 758 2.45 -29.44 -5.51
C LEU A 758 3.21 -30.15 -4.37
N ASN A 759 4.25 -30.92 -4.69
CA ASN A 759 5.15 -31.53 -3.71
C ASN A 759 6.47 -30.77 -3.52
N ASN A 760 6.74 -29.76 -4.35
CA ASN A 760 7.94 -28.95 -4.21
C ASN A 760 7.81 -28.02 -2.99
N PRO A 761 8.74 -28.05 -2.02
CA PRO A 761 8.70 -27.17 -0.85
C PRO A 761 8.74 -25.68 -1.19
N ALA A 762 9.35 -25.29 -2.32
CA ALA A 762 9.42 -23.90 -2.77
C ALA A 762 8.10 -23.37 -3.36
N CYS A 763 7.19 -24.25 -3.83
CA CYS A 763 5.94 -23.85 -4.47
C CYS A 763 4.79 -23.78 -3.46
N THR A 764 4.35 -22.61 -3.00
CA THR A 764 3.15 -22.52 -2.13
C THR A 764 1.86 -22.48 -2.94
N VAL A 765 1.88 -21.79 -4.07
CA VAL A 765 0.79 -21.72 -5.05
C VAL A 765 1.22 -22.45 -6.32
N VAL A 766 0.32 -23.27 -6.86
CA VAL A 766 0.49 -23.95 -8.14
C VAL A 766 -0.70 -23.61 -9.03
N ASN A 767 -0.42 -22.89 -10.12
CA ASN A 767 -1.39 -22.43 -11.10
C ASN A 767 -1.41 -23.36 -12.32
N LEU A 768 -2.59 -23.83 -12.69
CA LEU A 768 -2.77 -24.56 -13.94
C LEU A 768 -2.75 -23.58 -15.13
N THR A 769 -2.12 -23.97 -16.24
CA THR A 769 -1.92 -23.09 -17.40
C THR A 769 -2.66 -23.51 -18.66
N LYS A 770 -3.32 -24.68 -18.64
CA LYS A 770 -4.13 -25.21 -19.75
C LYS A 770 -5.00 -26.38 -19.27
N ASP A 771 -6.00 -26.72 -20.07
CA ASP A 771 -6.79 -27.94 -19.86
C ASP A 771 -5.91 -29.21 -19.90
N ILE A 772 -6.24 -30.17 -19.04
CA ILE A 772 -5.58 -31.46 -18.91
C ILE A 772 -6.59 -32.57 -19.20
N TYR A 773 -6.23 -33.48 -20.10
CA TYR A 773 -6.93 -34.75 -20.29
C TYR A 773 -6.08 -35.90 -19.73
N HIS A 774 -6.65 -36.74 -18.86
CA HIS A 774 -5.90 -37.81 -18.21
C HIS A 774 -6.70 -39.11 -18.00
N ASN A 775 -6.12 -40.24 -18.40
CA ASN A 775 -6.67 -41.56 -18.13
C ASN A 775 -6.10 -42.12 -16.82
N GLY A 776 -6.87 -42.05 -15.74
CA GLY A 776 -6.43 -42.43 -14.39
C GLY A 776 -6.74 -41.34 -13.37
N THR A 777 -6.10 -41.38 -12.20
CA THR A 777 -6.20 -40.29 -11.23
C THR A 777 -5.19 -39.20 -11.56
N CYS A 778 -5.63 -37.94 -11.68
CA CYS A 778 -4.75 -36.86 -12.14
C CYS A 778 -3.88 -36.29 -11.01
N ILE A 779 -4.47 -35.55 -10.06
CA ILE A 779 -3.72 -34.91 -8.98
C ILE A 779 -3.72 -35.83 -7.76
N ILE A 780 -2.54 -36.32 -7.40
CA ILE A 780 -2.30 -37.23 -6.29
C ILE A 780 -1.28 -36.64 -5.32
N PHE A 781 -1.66 -36.61 -4.04
CA PHE A 781 -0.74 -36.32 -2.93
C PHE A 781 -0.05 -34.94 -2.97
N PRO A 782 -0.76 -33.80 -3.05
CA PRO A 782 -0.11 -32.52 -2.76
C PRO A 782 0.49 -32.54 -1.35
N ALA A 783 1.60 -31.84 -1.13
CA ALA A 783 2.10 -31.60 0.23
C ALA A 783 1.07 -30.76 1.02
N ASN A 784 1.23 -30.65 2.34
CA ASN A 784 0.37 -29.78 3.14
C ASN A 784 0.67 -28.29 2.85
N ASN A 785 -0.27 -27.41 3.19
CA ASN A 785 -0.13 -25.96 3.03
C ASN A 785 0.08 -25.52 1.57
N LYS A 786 -0.64 -26.13 0.62
CA LYS A 786 -0.57 -25.80 -0.80
C LYS A 786 -1.86 -25.18 -1.31
N ILE A 787 -1.73 -24.25 -2.25
CA ILE A 787 -2.84 -23.70 -3.03
C ILE A 787 -2.71 -24.27 -4.44
N PHE A 788 -3.73 -24.98 -4.90
CA PHE A 788 -3.86 -25.39 -6.30
C PHE A 788 -4.98 -24.55 -6.92
N ASP A 789 -4.61 -23.63 -7.80
CA ASP A 789 -5.54 -22.77 -8.53
C ASP A 789 -5.57 -23.19 -9.99
N CYS A 790 -6.72 -23.65 -10.47
CA CYS A 790 -6.83 -24.05 -11.86
C CYS A 790 -7.10 -22.88 -12.81
N LEU A 791 -7.35 -21.66 -12.31
CA LEU A 791 -7.63 -20.47 -13.12
C LEU A 791 -8.76 -20.68 -14.16
N GLY A 792 -9.73 -21.54 -13.85
CA GLY A 792 -10.84 -21.91 -14.73
C GLY A 792 -10.55 -23.05 -15.71
N TYR A 793 -9.31 -23.56 -15.79
CA TYR A 793 -8.96 -24.67 -16.67
C TYR A 793 -9.56 -26.01 -16.20
N THR A 794 -9.76 -26.89 -17.18
CA THR A 794 -10.40 -28.19 -17.03
C THR A 794 -9.38 -29.29 -16.74
N ILE A 795 -9.72 -30.17 -15.80
CA ILE A 795 -9.09 -31.47 -15.60
C ILE A 795 -10.15 -32.51 -15.96
N GLU A 796 -9.97 -33.20 -17.07
CA GLU A 796 -10.93 -34.13 -17.67
C GLU A 796 -10.40 -35.57 -17.58
N GLY A 797 -11.28 -36.48 -17.16
CA GLY A 797 -11.03 -37.91 -17.06
C GLY A 797 -11.69 -38.72 -18.19
N ASN A 798 -12.14 -39.94 -17.87
CA ASN A 798 -12.81 -40.85 -18.80
C ASN A 798 -13.81 -41.82 -18.11
N ASP A 799 -14.34 -41.43 -16.94
CA ASP A 799 -15.28 -42.17 -16.10
C ASP A 799 -14.81 -43.57 -15.65
N THR A 800 -13.51 -43.83 -15.67
CA THR A 800 -12.98 -45.10 -15.17
C THR A 800 -13.25 -45.22 -13.67
N ALA A 801 -13.81 -46.36 -13.24
CA ALA A 801 -14.07 -46.60 -11.81
C ALA A 801 -12.79 -46.48 -10.97
N SER A 802 -12.93 -45.91 -9.76
CA SER A 802 -11.81 -45.67 -8.83
C SER A 802 -10.75 -44.66 -9.31
N THR A 803 -11.07 -43.78 -10.27
CA THR A 803 -10.22 -42.63 -10.63
C THR A 803 -10.71 -41.35 -9.95
N TYR A 804 -9.76 -40.45 -9.67
CA TYR A 804 -10.06 -39.17 -9.04
C TYR A 804 -9.44 -38.00 -9.81
N GLY A 805 -10.17 -36.89 -9.94
CA GLY A 805 -9.60 -35.68 -10.52
C GLY A 805 -8.52 -35.13 -9.60
N ILE A 806 -8.90 -34.86 -8.35
CA ILE A 806 -8.02 -34.31 -7.30
C ILE A 806 -8.18 -35.11 -6.00
N LEU A 807 -7.10 -35.72 -5.52
CA LEU A 807 -7.08 -36.52 -4.29
C LEU A 807 -6.23 -35.89 -3.18
N LEU A 808 -6.89 -35.52 -2.08
CA LEU A 808 -6.30 -35.06 -0.82
C LEU A 808 -6.34 -36.19 0.22
N LYS A 809 -5.34 -37.08 0.21
CA LYS A 809 -5.24 -38.20 1.15
C LYS A 809 -4.26 -37.92 2.31
N ASN A 810 -4.76 -37.87 3.54
CA ASN A 810 -4.02 -37.45 4.74
C ASN A 810 -3.39 -36.04 4.62
N LYS A 811 -4.01 -35.16 3.83
CA LYS A 811 -3.46 -33.82 3.53
C LYS A 811 -4.25 -32.75 4.24
N THR A 812 -3.56 -31.77 4.79
CA THR A 812 -4.16 -30.70 5.60
C THR A 812 -3.76 -29.32 5.13
N ASN A 813 -4.61 -28.33 5.40
CA ASN A 813 -4.37 -26.91 5.11
C ASN A 813 -4.16 -26.61 3.62
N ASN A 814 -4.78 -27.39 2.72
CA ASN A 814 -4.69 -27.13 1.29
C ASN A 814 -5.91 -26.35 0.80
N THR A 815 -5.69 -25.53 -0.23
CA THR A 815 -6.76 -24.87 -0.97
C THR A 815 -6.82 -25.41 -2.39
N VAL A 816 -7.99 -25.84 -2.84
CA VAL A 816 -8.26 -26.18 -4.24
C VAL A 816 -9.29 -25.19 -4.76
N LYS A 817 -8.94 -24.42 -5.79
CA LYS A 817 -9.82 -23.36 -6.31
C LYS A 817 -9.86 -23.23 -7.82
N ASN A 818 -10.99 -22.72 -8.31
CA ASN A 818 -11.25 -22.37 -9.70
C ASN A 818 -11.02 -23.53 -10.69
N CYS A 819 -11.19 -24.78 -10.27
CA CYS A 819 -11.03 -25.95 -11.14
C CYS A 819 -12.35 -26.37 -11.77
N VAL A 820 -12.32 -26.70 -13.05
CA VAL A 820 -13.37 -27.49 -13.71
C VAL A 820 -12.89 -28.95 -13.74
N VAL A 821 -13.56 -29.84 -13.04
CA VAL A 821 -13.18 -31.26 -12.95
C VAL A 821 -14.32 -32.11 -13.51
N SER A 822 -14.05 -32.90 -14.55
CA SER A 822 -15.08 -33.73 -15.19
C SER A 822 -14.64 -35.15 -15.47
N ASP A 823 -15.62 -36.05 -15.57
CA ASP A 823 -15.47 -37.42 -16.07
C ASP A 823 -14.49 -38.28 -15.23
N PHE A 824 -14.53 -38.14 -13.90
CA PHE A 824 -13.85 -39.03 -12.95
C PHE A 824 -14.86 -39.79 -12.10
N TRP A 825 -14.48 -40.93 -11.51
CA TRP A 825 -15.36 -41.59 -10.55
C TRP A 825 -15.68 -40.69 -9.34
N HIS A 826 -14.66 -39.99 -8.81
CA HIS A 826 -14.87 -38.83 -7.94
C HIS A 826 -14.10 -37.62 -8.46
N GLY A 827 -14.72 -36.44 -8.50
CA GLY A 827 -14.03 -35.23 -8.96
C GLY A 827 -12.95 -34.78 -7.97
N ILE A 828 -13.37 -34.33 -6.79
CA ILE A 828 -12.47 -33.90 -5.70
C ILE A 828 -12.71 -34.80 -4.48
N TYR A 829 -11.65 -35.46 -3.99
CA TYR A 829 -11.75 -36.48 -2.95
C TYR A 829 -10.81 -36.19 -1.77
N LEU A 830 -11.38 -35.94 -0.59
CA LEU A 830 -10.71 -35.80 0.69
C LEU A 830 -10.83 -37.10 1.48
N LEU A 831 -9.69 -37.71 1.81
CA LEU A 831 -9.64 -39.07 2.34
C LEU A 831 -8.66 -39.19 3.52
N ASN A 832 -9.03 -39.98 4.52
CA ASN A 832 -8.19 -40.35 5.67
C ASN A 832 -7.69 -39.14 6.45
N SER A 833 -8.55 -38.53 7.27
CA SER A 833 -8.17 -37.37 8.11
C SER A 833 -7.58 -36.21 7.30
N ALA A 834 -8.08 -35.99 6.08
CA ALA A 834 -7.72 -34.82 5.29
C ALA A 834 -8.47 -33.60 5.86
N ASN A 835 -7.87 -32.98 6.88
CA ASN A 835 -8.51 -31.97 7.71
C ASN A 835 -8.09 -30.55 7.33
N ASN A 836 -8.92 -29.55 7.66
CA ASN A 836 -8.58 -28.12 7.51
C ASN A 836 -8.30 -27.69 6.05
N ASN A 837 -8.89 -28.35 5.06
CA ASN A 837 -8.75 -27.96 3.65
C ASN A 837 -9.91 -27.03 3.23
N LEU A 838 -9.62 -26.16 2.26
CA LEU A 838 -10.57 -25.25 1.63
C LEU A 838 -10.80 -25.67 0.17
N ILE A 839 -12.04 -26.02 -0.17
CA ILE A 839 -12.47 -26.33 -1.54
C ILE A 839 -13.42 -25.21 -1.96
N VAL A 840 -12.99 -24.36 -2.90
CA VAL A 840 -13.71 -23.11 -3.21
C VAL A 840 -13.82 -22.83 -4.71
N ASN A 841 -14.98 -22.40 -5.18
CA ASN A 841 -15.21 -21.98 -6.57
C ASN A 841 -14.84 -23.05 -7.63
N ASN A 842 -14.97 -24.33 -7.30
CA ASN A 842 -14.75 -25.41 -8.26
C ASN A 842 -16.06 -25.84 -8.91
N THR A 843 -15.99 -26.22 -10.18
CA THR A 843 -17.07 -26.92 -10.88
C THR A 843 -16.69 -28.38 -11.01
N VAL A 844 -17.51 -29.28 -10.46
CA VAL A 844 -17.40 -30.72 -10.70
C VAL A 844 -18.59 -31.18 -11.52
N ASP A 845 -18.32 -31.70 -12.71
CA ASP A 845 -19.33 -32.07 -13.71
C ASP A 845 -19.21 -33.56 -14.05
N SER A 846 -20.35 -34.22 -14.32
CA SER A 846 -20.39 -35.58 -14.86
C SER A 846 -19.57 -36.64 -14.12
N SER A 847 -19.28 -36.48 -12.83
CA SER A 847 -18.51 -37.49 -12.08
C SER A 847 -19.32 -38.78 -11.87
N GLY A 848 -18.71 -39.95 -12.07
CA GLY A 848 -19.39 -41.25 -12.06
C GLY A 848 -20.09 -41.61 -10.74
N ASN A 849 -19.63 -41.07 -9.60
CA ASN A 849 -20.26 -41.25 -8.29
C ASN A 849 -20.48 -39.93 -7.56
N ALA A 850 -19.43 -39.39 -6.92
CA ALA A 850 -19.54 -38.18 -6.12
C ALA A 850 -18.71 -37.05 -6.72
N GLY A 851 -19.27 -35.84 -6.84
CA GLY A 851 -18.52 -34.68 -7.30
C GLY A 851 -17.41 -34.31 -6.31
N ILE A 852 -17.80 -33.99 -5.07
CA ILE A 852 -16.91 -33.73 -3.95
C ILE A 852 -17.19 -34.73 -2.83
N LEU A 853 -16.19 -35.51 -2.41
CA LEU A 853 -16.32 -36.52 -1.37
C LEU A 853 -15.37 -36.25 -0.20
N LEU A 854 -15.89 -36.24 1.03
CA LEU A 854 -15.13 -36.19 2.28
C LEU A 854 -15.34 -37.49 3.05
N GLN A 855 -14.30 -38.30 3.20
CA GLN A 855 -14.39 -39.64 3.78
C GLN A 855 -13.34 -39.89 4.88
N GLU A 856 -13.66 -40.82 5.80
CA GLU A 856 -12.73 -41.37 6.80
C GLU A 856 -12.12 -40.30 7.71
N SER A 857 -12.97 -39.64 8.50
CA SER A 857 -12.61 -38.61 9.48
C SER A 857 -12.01 -37.34 8.89
N SER A 858 -12.26 -37.03 7.62
CA SER A 858 -11.85 -35.77 6.97
C SER A 858 -12.72 -34.61 7.49
N SER A 859 -12.26 -33.99 8.57
CA SER A 859 -13.00 -33.07 9.43
C SER A 859 -12.46 -31.64 9.37
N ASN A 860 -13.25 -30.65 9.81
CA ASN A 860 -12.86 -29.23 9.83
C ASN A 860 -12.54 -28.64 8.44
N ASN A 861 -13.08 -29.22 7.36
CA ASN A 861 -12.93 -28.68 6.02
C ASN A 861 -14.01 -27.65 5.70
N ILE A 862 -13.71 -26.74 4.78
CA ILE A 862 -14.65 -25.74 4.25
C ILE A 862 -14.84 -26.01 2.76
N VAL A 863 -16.08 -26.26 2.36
CA VAL A 863 -16.50 -26.44 0.96
C VAL A 863 -17.46 -25.30 0.65
N ILE A 864 -17.02 -24.31 -0.14
CA ILE A 864 -17.75 -23.08 -0.37
C ILE A 864 -17.87 -22.70 -1.86
N ASN A 865 -19.05 -22.28 -2.30
CA ASN A 865 -19.31 -21.79 -3.66
C ASN A 865 -18.89 -22.76 -4.78
N ASN A 866 -18.93 -24.07 -4.53
CA ASN A 866 -18.67 -25.07 -5.58
C ASN A 866 -19.96 -25.43 -6.30
N THR A 867 -19.84 -25.81 -7.56
CA THR A 867 -20.94 -26.31 -8.39
C THR A 867 -20.73 -27.79 -8.69
N GLY A 868 -21.61 -28.65 -8.16
CA GLY A 868 -21.68 -30.07 -8.50
C GLY A 868 -22.97 -30.36 -9.29
N ARG A 869 -22.83 -30.86 -10.52
CA ARG A 869 -23.98 -31.18 -11.37
C ARG A 869 -23.76 -32.43 -12.21
N PHE A 870 -24.87 -33.06 -12.59
CA PHE A 870 -24.90 -34.27 -13.43
C PHE A 870 -24.02 -35.41 -12.92
N CYS A 871 -23.73 -35.45 -11.62
CA CYS A 871 -22.97 -36.53 -11.02
C CYS A 871 -23.85 -37.79 -10.91
N GLY A 872 -23.22 -38.95 -11.02
CA GLY A 872 -23.89 -40.24 -11.07
C GLY A 872 -24.64 -40.60 -9.79
N TRP A 873 -24.22 -40.08 -8.63
CA TRP A 873 -24.90 -40.31 -7.35
C TRP A 873 -25.09 -39.00 -6.59
N TYR A 874 -24.00 -38.36 -6.18
CA TYR A 874 -24.02 -37.21 -5.27
C TYR A 874 -23.21 -36.04 -5.82
N ALA A 875 -23.66 -34.80 -5.63
CA ALA A 875 -22.78 -33.65 -5.88
C ALA A 875 -21.76 -33.49 -4.74
N ILE A 876 -22.22 -33.55 -3.47
CA ILE A 876 -21.36 -33.47 -2.29
C ILE A 876 -21.72 -34.60 -1.31
N GLU A 877 -20.73 -35.38 -0.90
CA GLU A 877 -20.89 -36.45 0.08
C GLU A 877 -19.92 -36.30 1.27
N LEU A 878 -20.44 -36.45 2.49
CA LEU A 878 -19.69 -36.52 3.74
C LEU A 878 -19.93 -37.90 4.37
N HIS A 879 -18.92 -38.76 4.32
CA HIS A 879 -18.96 -40.11 4.88
C HIS A 879 -18.07 -40.19 6.13
N SER A 880 -18.68 -40.40 7.30
CA SER A 880 -17.96 -40.50 8.58
C SER A 880 -16.98 -39.33 8.82
N SER A 881 -17.42 -38.13 8.45
CA SER A 881 -16.62 -36.89 8.43
C SER A 881 -17.41 -35.78 9.13
N SER A 882 -16.82 -35.18 10.16
CA SER A 882 -17.54 -34.30 11.11
C SER A 882 -16.96 -32.88 11.13
N ASN A 883 -17.68 -31.92 11.70
CA ASN A 883 -17.22 -30.54 11.89
C ASN A 883 -16.85 -29.79 10.58
N ASN A 884 -17.43 -30.18 9.45
CA ASN A 884 -17.21 -29.52 8.16
C ASN A 884 -18.25 -28.42 7.90
N LYS A 885 -17.87 -27.43 7.08
CA LYS A 885 -18.74 -26.33 6.64
C LYS A 885 -18.98 -26.43 5.13
N ILE A 886 -20.24 -26.56 4.73
CA ILE A 886 -20.70 -26.66 3.35
C ILE A 886 -21.58 -25.42 3.10
N ILE A 887 -21.04 -24.39 2.44
CA ILE A 887 -21.65 -23.06 2.37
C ILE A 887 -21.84 -22.60 0.91
N GLY A 888 -23.03 -22.13 0.53
CA GLY A 888 -23.22 -21.47 -0.77
C GLY A 888 -22.98 -22.36 -2.00
N ASN A 889 -22.97 -23.69 -1.85
CA ASN A 889 -22.71 -24.60 -2.98
C ASN A 889 -23.98 -24.83 -3.81
N THR A 890 -23.79 -25.11 -5.09
CA THR A 890 -24.86 -25.49 -6.03
C THR A 890 -24.73 -26.97 -6.37
N ALA A 891 -25.67 -27.80 -5.92
CA ALA A 891 -25.66 -29.27 -5.99
C ALA A 891 -26.91 -29.78 -6.75
N ASN A 892 -27.00 -29.46 -8.04
CA ASN A 892 -28.22 -29.58 -8.84
C ASN A 892 -28.17 -30.72 -9.86
N ASN A 893 -29.35 -31.26 -10.20
CA ASN A 893 -29.52 -32.23 -11.29
C ASN A 893 -28.63 -33.47 -11.19
N ASN A 894 -28.43 -33.99 -9.99
CA ASN A 894 -27.68 -35.22 -9.75
C ASN A 894 -28.60 -36.43 -9.70
N SER A 895 -28.05 -37.59 -10.06
CA SER A 895 -28.84 -38.80 -10.28
C SER A 895 -29.34 -39.46 -8.99
N VAL A 896 -28.92 -39.02 -7.80
CA VAL A 896 -29.51 -39.43 -6.51
C VAL A 896 -29.73 -38.25 -5.57
N SER A 897 -28.66 -37.64 -5.05
CA SER A 897 -28.78 -36.54 -4.07
C SER A 897 -27.93 -35.34 -4.44
N GLY A 898 -28.35 -34.15 -4.01
CA GLY A 898 -27.47 -32.98 -4.03
C GLY A 898 -26.36 -33.13 -2.98
N ILE A 899 -26.76 -33.12 -1.70
CA ILE A 899 -25.83 -33.22 -0.56
C ILE A 899 -26.20 -34.42 0.32
N PHE A 900 -25.23 -35.29 0.62
CA PHE A 900 -25.43 -36.48 1.43
C PHE A 900 -24.48 -36.57 2.63
N LEU A 901 -25.03 -36.76 3.83
CA LEU A 901 -24.30 -37.00 5.08
C LEU A 901 -24.58 -38.43 5.56
N TYR A 902 -23.53 -39.22 5.73
CA TYR A 902 -23.64 -40.64 5.98
C TYR A 902 -22.73 -41.15 7.10
N ASN A 903 -23.25 -42.10 7.87
CA ASN A 903 -22.51 -42.96 8.79
C ASN A 903 -21.71 -42.16 9.83
N GLY A 904 -22.40 -41.38 10.66
CA GLY A 904 -21.77 -40.60 11.73
C GLY A 904 -21.18 -39.27 11.30
N ALA A 905 -21.55 -38.72 10.13
CA ALA A 905 -21.16 -37.38 9.72
C ALA A 905 -21.88 -36.33 10.57
N SER A 906 -21.29 -35.97 11.72
CA SER A 906 -21.93 -35.18 12.76
C SER A 906 -21.33 -33.78 12.90
N ASN A 907 -22.06 -32.85 13.54
CA ASN A 907 -21.57 -31.49 13.82
C ASN A 907 -21.18 -30.67 12.57
N ASN A 908 -21.74 -31.00 11.41
CA ASN A 908 -21.50 -30.26 10.17
C ASN A 908 -22.49 -29.10 10.01
N GLN A 909 -22.09 -28.08 9.25
CA GLN A 909 -22.91 -26.91 8.93
C GLN A 909 -23.17 -26.84 7.43
N LEU A 910 -24.42 -26.95 7.01
CA LEU A 910 -24.89 -26.83 5.63
C LEU A 910 -25.69 -25.53 5.53
N ILE A 911 -25.08 -24.48 5.01
CA ILE A 911 -25.63 -23.11 5.04
C ILE A 911 -25.79 -22.56 3.62
N ASN A 912 -26.98 -22.06 3.28
CA ASN A 912 -27.25 -21.35 2.02
C ASN A 912 -26.87 -22.12 0.75
N ASN A 913 -26.96 -23.46 0.76
CA ASN A 913 -26.72 -24.27 -0.43
C ASN A 913 -27.99 -24.39 -1.27
N THR A 914 -27.83 -24.53 -2.57
CA THR A 914 -28.90 -24.84 -3.52
C THR A 914 -28.76 -26.29 -3.98
N ALA A 915 -29.76 -27.13 -3.76
CA ALA A 915 -29.77 -28.53 -4.19
C ALA A 915 -31.11 -28.90 -4.82
N THR A 916 -31.31 -28.47 -6.07
CA THR A 916 -32.56 -28.56 -6.82
C THR A 916 -32.50 -29.55 -7.98
N GLY A 917 -33.63 -30.18 -8.30
CA GLY A 917 -33.75 -31.04 -9.48
C GLY A 917 -32.99 -32.38 -9.37
N ASN A 918 -32.60 -32.80 -8.16
CA ASN A 918 -31.99 -34.10 -7.94
C ASN A 918 -33.05 -35.20 -7.94
N SER A 919 -32.72 -36.37 -8.49
CA SER A 919 -33.71 -37.43 -8.72
C SER A 919 -34.40 -37.92 -7.44
N ASN A 920 -33.70 -37.87 -6.30
CA ASN A 920 -34.20 -38.37 -5.03
C ASN A 920 -34.14 -37.32 -3.90
N TYR A 921 -32.98 -36.89 -3.46
CA TYR A 921 -32.86 -36.03 -2.27
C TYR A 921 -32.19 -34.69 -2.59
N GLY A 922 -32.73 -33.57 -2.11
CA GLY A 922 -31.97 -32.32 -2.07
C GLY A 922 -30.82 -32.45 -1.07
N ILE A 923 -31.17 -32.66 0.19
CA ILE A 923 -30.25 -32.93 1.30
C ILE A 923 -30.68 -34.20 2.05
N TYR A 924 -29.77 -35.15 2.26
CA TYR A 924 -30.03 -36.38 3.00
C TYR A 924 -29.04 -36.58 4.16
N LEU A 925 -29.55 -36.76 5.37
CA LEU A 925 -28.79 -37.13 6.57
C LEU A 925 -29.19 -38.54 6.99
N SER A 926 -28.22 -39.45 7.05
CA SER A 926 -28.46 -40.87 7.31
C SER A 926 -27.46 -41.50 8.27
N SER A 927 -27.90 -42.53 8.99
CA SER A 927 -27.06 -43.42 9.80
C SER A 927 -26.25 -42.67 10.86
N PHE A 928 -26.93 -42.14 11.87
CA PHE A 928 -26.33 -41.48 13.04
C PHE A 928 -25.58 -40.18 12.72
N SER A 929 -25.97 -39.48 11.65
CA SER A 929 -25.43 -38.17 11.29
C SER A 929 -26.11 -37.10 12.15
N ASN A 930 -25.63 -36.91 13.38
CA ASN A 930 -26.31 -36.14 14.42
C ASN A 930 -25.74 -34.72 14.56
N ASN A 931 -26.45 -33.84 15.27
CA ASN A 931 -25.94 -32.52 15.66
C ASN A 931 -25.51 -31.62 14.48
N ASN A 932 -26.09 -31.82 13.29
CA ASN A 932 -25.82 -30.98 12.12
C ASN A 932 -26.76 -29.78 12.08
N VAL A 933 -26.28 -28.67 11.51
CA VAL A 933 -27.07 -27.47 11.23
C VAL A 933 -27.31 -27.39 9.73
N VAL A 934 -28.57 -27.42 9.30
CA VAL A 934 -29.02 -27.26 7.91
C VAL A 934 -29.84 -25.98 7.87
N SER A 935 -29.24 -24.88 7.41
CA SER A 935 -29.82 -23.54 7.49
C SER A 935 -29.86 -22.78 6.16
N GLY A 936 -30.97 -22.14 5.83
CA GLY A 936 -31.05 -21.24 4.67
C GLY A 936 -30.91 -21.91 3.30
N ASN A 937 -31.02 -23.24 3.21
CA ASN A 937 -30.81 -23.97 1.95
C ASN A 937 -32.06 -23.93 1.06
N ILE A 938 -31.86 -23.97 -0.26
CA ILE A 938 -32.91 -24.08 -1.28
C ILE A 938 -32.88 -25.51 -1.85
N VAL A 939 -33.87 -26.33 -1.51
CA VAL A 939 -33.94 -27.77 -1.83
C VAL A 939 -35.22 -28.13 -2.58
N ASN A 940 -35.49 -27.41 -3.67
CA ASN A 940 -36.72 -27.51 -4.45
C ASN A 940 -36.68 -28.59 -5.53
N SER A 941 -37.85 -29.08 -5.94
CA SER A 941 -37.99 -29.95 -7.14
C SER A 941 -37.20 -31.27 -7.08
N ASN A 942 -37.10 -31.87 -5.90
CA ASN A 942 -36.56 -33.20 -5.64
C ASN A 942 -37.69 -34.18 -5.25
N ASN A 943 -37.43 -35.48 -5.15
CA ASN A 943 -38.40 -36.40 -4.53
C ASN A 943 -38.57 -36.09 -3.03
N TYR A 944 -37.48 -35.80 -2.34
CA TYR A 944 -37.44 -35.33 -0.96
C TYR A 944 -36.58 -34.06 -0.90
N GLY A 945 -37.09 -32.96 -0.36
CA GLY A 945 -36.29 -31.76 -0.14
C GLY A 945 -35.19 -32.03 0.87
N ILE A 946 -35.57 -32.28 2.12
CA ILE A 946 -34.67 -32.67 3.22
C ILE A 946 -35.15 -33.99 3.83
N ARG A 947 -34.26 -34.99 3.92
CA ARG A 947 -34.56 -36.26 4.60
C ARG A 947 -33.59 -36.52 5.75
N LEU A 948 -34.13 -36.93 6.90
CA LEU A 948 -33.38 -37.45 8.03
C LEU A 948 -33.80 -38.90 8.28
N TYR A 949 -32.84 -39.82 8.27
CA TYR A 949 -33.04 -41.22 8.59
C TYR A 949 -32.06 -41.63 9.68
N THR A 950 -32.57 -42.13 10.81
CA THR A 950 -31.76 -42.53 11.98
C THR A 950 -30.71 -41.48 12.40
N SER A 951 -31.06 -40.19 12.33
CA SER A 951 -30.14 -39.05 12.50
C SER A 951 -30.80 -37.98 13.38
N SER A 952 -30.42 -37.93 14.65
CA SER A 952 -31.07 -37.16 15.71
C SER A 952 -30.36 -35.85 16.02
N GLU A 953 -31.00 -34.98 16.80
CA GLU A 953 -30.41 -33.73 17.33
C GLU A 953 -29.97 -32.74 16.23
N ASN A 954 -30.61 -32.78 15.06
CA ASN A 954 -30.27 -31.89 13.95
C ASN A 954 -31.11 -30.60 14.00
N SER A 955 -30.52 -29.48 13.58
CA SER A 955 -31.20 -28.19 13.45
C SER A 955 -31.47 -27.88 11.99
N ILE A 956 -32.74 -27.93 11.58
CA ILE A 956 -33.23 -27.67 10.23
C ILE A 956 -33.97 -26.33 10.25
N ILE A 957 -33.30 -25.24 9.88
CA ILE A 957 -33.77 -23.88 10.13
C ILE A 957 -33.87 -23.06 8.84
N SER A 958 -34.95 -22.33 8.63
CA SER A 958 -35.05 -21.34 7.54
C SER A 958 -34.75 -21.88 6.13
N ASN A 959 -34.98 -23.16 5.88
CA ASN A 959 -34.78 -23.75 4.55
C ASN A 959 -36.04 -23.58 3.69
N THR A 960 -35.84 -23.49 2.37
CA THR A 960 -36.92 -23.51 1.38
C THR A 960 -36.95 -24.86 0.69
N ALA A 961 -38.02 -25.65 0.92
CA ALA A 961 -38.19 -27.02 0.43
C ALA A 961 -39.52 -27.18 -0.32
N ASN A 962 -39.65 -26.45 -1.43
CA ASN A 962 -40.87 -26.36 -2.23
C ASN A 962 -40.88 -27.29 -3.44
N ASN A 963 -42.09 -27.62 -3.93
CA ASN A 963 -42.28 -28.36 -5.18
C ASN A 963 -41.58 -29.74 -5.20
N ASN A 964 -41.39 -30.36 -4.05
CA ASN A 964 -40.86 -31.72 -3.94
C ASN A 964 -42.00 -32.75 -3.93
N THR A 965 -41.70 -34.05 -4.00
CA THR A 965 -42.72 -35.05 -3.59
C THR A 965 -42.98 -34.92 -2.09
N ARG A 966 -41.93 -34.84 -1.28
CA ARG A 966 -41.99 -34.57 0.16
C ARG A 966 -41.04 -33.46 0.52
N GLY A 967 -41.49 -32.45 1.27
CA GLY A 967 -40.65 -31.32 1.65
C GLY A 967 -39.57 -31.71 2.65
N ILE A 968 -39.93 -31.88 3.92
CA ILE A 968 -39.05 -32.32 5.00
C ILE A 968 -39.57 -33.64 5.59
N SER A 969 -38.75 -34.69 5.60
CA SER A 969 -39.15 -36.01 6.10
C SER A 969 -38.17 -36.57 7.14
N LEU A 970 -38.70 -36.96 8.30
CA LEU A 970 -37.94 -37.57 9.39
C LEU A 970 -38.41 -39.01 9.61
N SER A 971 -37.45 -39.93 9.79
CA SER A 971 -37.72 -41.29 10.23
C SER A 971 -36.66 -41.77 11.21
N SER A 972 -37.12 -42.32 12.32
CA SER A 972 -36.33 -42.81 13.46
C SER A 972 -35.30 -41.77 13.94
N SER A 973 -35.69 -40.49 13.89
CA SER A 973 -34.84 -39.34 14.19
C SER A 973 -35.49 -38.50 15.29
N ASN A 974 -34.76 -38.31 16.39
CA ASN A 974 -35.29 -37.71 17.60
C ASN A 974 -34.74 -36.30 17.83
N ASN A 975 -35.42 -35.52 18.66
CA ASN A 975 -34.91 -34.26 19.23
C ASN A 975 -34.37 -33.25 18.20
N SER A 976 -34.89 -33.24 16.98
CA SER A 976 -34.49 -32.30 15.93
C SER A 976 -35.35 -31.03 15.98
N ASN A 977 -34.74 -29.90 15.68
CA ASN A 977 -35.40 -28.59 15.64
C ASN A 977 -35.70 -28.21 14.19
N LEU A 978 -36.97 -28.12 13.81
CA LEU A 978 -37.46 -27.76 12.49
C LEU A 978 -38.14 -26.39 12.57
N ASN A 979 -37.37 -25.30 12.51
CA ASN A 979 -37.92 -23.96 12.74
C ASN A 979 -37.82 -23.05 11.52
N SER A 980 -38.86 -22.28 11.28
CA SER A 980 -38.93 -21.23 10.25
C SER A 980 -38.69 -21.73 8.83
N ASN A 981 -38.91 -23.01 8.52
CA ASN A 981 -38.77 -23.53 7.16
C ASN A 981 -39.99 -23.17 6.30
N LEU A 982 -39.74 -22.88 5.02
CA LEU A 982 -40.74 -22.65 3.99
C LEU A 982 -40.92 -23.95 3.19
N VAL A 983 -42.03 -24.65 3.41
CA VAL A 983 -42.22 -26.01 2.89
C VAL A 983 -43.60 -26.13 2.26
N CYS A 984 -43.68 -25.83 0.97
CA CYS A 984 -44.93 -25.60 0.26
C CYS A 984 -44.98 -26.29 -1.10
N ASN A 985 -46.20 -26.52 -1.59
CA ASN A 985 -46.47 -27.14 -2.90
C ASN A 985 -45.82 -28.52 -3.08
N ASN A 986 -45.64 -29.27 -1.98
CA ASN A 986 -45.12 -30.63 -2.06
C ASN A 986 -46.26 -31.62 -2.31
N THR A 987 -46.09 -32.55 -3.26
CA THR A 987 -47.21 -33.34 -3.78
C THR A 987 -47.74 -34.42 -2.82
N ASN A 988 -46.93 -34.88 -1.86
CA ASN A 988 -47.31 -35.91 -0.88
C ASN A 988 -47.44 -35.35 0.54
N SER A 989 -46.42 -34.66 1.05
CA SER A 989 -46.40 -34.04 2.37
C SER A 989 -45.42 -32.88 2.40
N ASP A 990 -45.79 -31.80 3.09
CA ASP A 990 -44.86 -30.70 3.33
C ASP A 990 -43.87 -31.14 4.41
N ILE A 991 -44.37 -31.52 5.58
CA ILE A 991 -43.56 -32.08 6.66
C ILE A 991 -44.14 -33.42 7.10
N ASN A 992 -43.30 -34.45 7.18
CA ASN A 992 -43.71 -35.79 7.58
C ASN A 992 -42.70 -36.44 8.54
N ILE A 993 -43.13 -36.68 9.78
CA ILE A 993 -42.39 -37.41 10.81
C ILE A 993 -42.99 -38.80 10.96
N VAL A 994 -42.39 -39.78 10.29
CA VAL A 994 -42.88 -41.17 10.25
C VAL A 994 -42.65 -41.88 11.59
N THR A 995 -41.44 -41.73 12.13
CA THR A 995 -41.01 -42.31 13.41
C THR A 995 -39.98 -41.37 14.05
N GLY A 996 -39.98 -41.30 15.39
CA GLY A 996 -39.08 -40.44 16.17
C GLY A 996 -39.83 -39.52 17.14
N THR A 997 -39.19 -39.10 18.22
CA THR A 997 -39.80 -38.34 19.32
C THR A 997 -39.00 -37.09 19.68
N GLY A 998 -39.65 -36.13 20.35
CA GLY A 998 -39.00 -34.92 20.86
C GLY A 998 -38.64 -33.89 19.79
N ASN A 999 -39.09 -34.06 18.55
CA ASN A 999 -38.88 -33.07 17.50
C ASN A 999 -39.79 -31.85 17.74
N THR A 1000 -39.27 -30.65 17.46
CA THR A 1000 -39.94 -29.37 17.75
C THR A 1000 -39.76 -28.37 16.62
N GLY A 1001 -40.57 -27.32 16.59
CA GLY A 1001 -40.36 -26.14 15.75
C GLY A 1001 -41.58 -25.76 14.94
N ASP A 1002 -41.58 -24.54 14.41
CA ASP A 1002 -42.74 -23.95 13.74
C ASP A 1002 -42.41 -23.48 12.34
N ASN A 1003 -43.26 -23.79 11.35
CA ASN A 1003 -42.92 -23.69 9.94
C ASN A 1003 -44.07 -23.07 9.11
N THR A 1004 -43.75 -22.72 7.86
CA THR A 1004 -44.76 -22.38 6.85
C THR A 1004 -45.05 -23.61 6.00
N CYS A 1005 -46.23 -24.21 6.18
CA CYS A 1005 -46.64 -25.45 5.52
C CYS A 1005 -48.16 -25.66 5.56
N ASN A 1006 -48.68 -26.53 4.70
CA ASN A 1006 -50.11 -26.88 4.65
C ASN A 1006 -50.38 -28.35 5.02
N ASN A 1007 -49.46 -29.26 4.69
CA ASN A 1007 -49.65 -30.70 4.85
C ASN A 1007 -48.60 -31.30 5.82
N LEU A 1008 -48.95 -31.28 7.10
CA LEU A 1008 -48.13 -31.77 8.20
C LEU A 1008 -48.66 -33.08 8.78
N ASP A 1009 -47.81 -34.11 8.77
CA ASP A 1009 -47.91 -35.27 9.65
C ASP A 1009 -46.77 -35.20 10.68
N ASN A 1010 -47.08 -34.82 11.91
CA ASN A 1010 -46.07 -34.63 12.95
C ASN A 1010 -45.75 -35.90 13.75
N GLY A 1011 -46.43 -37.02 13.50
CA GLY A 1011 -46.17 -38.28 14.22
C GLY A 1011 -46.22 -38.17 15.75
N GLY A 1012 -47.00 -37.22 16.31
CA GLY A 1012 -47.08 -36.95 17.75
C GLY A 1012 -45.98 -36.04 18.32
N ASN A 1013 -45.20 -35.37 17.47
CA ASN A 1013 -44.16 -34.41 17.88
C ASN A 1013 -44.71 -32.97 18.00
N SER A 1014 -43.93 -32.08 18.61
CA SER A 1014 -44.29 -30.66 18.79
C SER A 1014 -43.83 -29.79 17.61
N VAL A 1015 -44.03 -30.29 16.39
CA VAL A 1015 -43.80 -29.54 15.15
C VAL A 1015 -45.13 -28.96 14.68
N THR A 1016 -45.14 -27.69 14.30
CA THR A 1016 -46.34 -26.95 13.88
C THR A 1016 -46.17 -26.28 12.52
N CYS A 1017 -47.30 -25.96 11.89
CA CYS A 1017 -47.40 -25.04 10.75
C CYS A 1017 -48.29 -23.86 11.15
N THR A 1018 -47.80 -22.89 11.92
CA THR A 1018 -48.63 -21.73 12.29
C THR A 1018 -48.93 -20.82 11.10
N THR A 1019 -48.09 -20.86 10.06
CA THR A 1019 -48.25 -20.07 8.84
C THR A 1019 -48.62 -20.99 7.67
N SER A 1020 -49.69 -20.66 6.95
CA SER A 1020 -50.12 -21.42 5.75
C SER A 1020 -49.40 -20.93 4.50
N CYS A 1021 -49.12 -21.84 3.57
CA CYS A 1021 -48.54 -21.49 2.26
C CYS A 1021 -49.42 -20.56 1.41
N SER A 1022 -50.72 -20.42 1.74
CA SER A 1022 -51.65 -19.51 1.05
C SER A 1022 -51.40 -18.03 1.35
N LEU A 1023 -50.59 -17.71 2.37
CA LEU A 1023 -50.20 -16.36 2.74
C LEU A 1023 -48.90 -15.92 2.05
N ILE A 1024 -48.29 -16.79 1.24
CA ILE A 1024 -47.06 -16.49 0.51
C ILE A 1024 -47.43 -15.70 -0.76
N PRO A 1025 -46.87 -14.51 -0.97
CA PRO A 1025 -47.08 -13.75 -2.20
C PRO A 1025 -46.70 -14.59 -3.42
N THR A 1026 -47.47 -14.45 -4.49
CA THR A 1026 -47.10 -14.94 -5.82
C THR A 1026 -46.72 -13.77 -6.69
N CYS A 1027 -45.73 -13.95 -7.55
CA CYS A 1027 -45.44 -13.02 -8.62
C CYS A 1027 -46.60 -12.91 -9.62
N SER A 1028 -46.55 -11.89 -10.47
CA SER A 1028 -47.62 -11.57 -11.43
C SER A 1028 -48.01 -12.71 -12.39
N ASP A 1029 -47.14 -13.69 -12.57
CA ASP A 1029 -47.37 -14.89 -13.39
C ASP A 1029 -47.87 -16.11 -12.59
N GLY A 1030 -48.16 -15.93 -11.30
CA GLY A 1030 -48.59 -16.97 -10.38
C GLY A 1030 -47.44 -17.80 -9.77
N THR A 1031 -46.19 -17.46 -10.05
CA THR A 1031 -45.03 -18.13 -9.44
C THR A 1031 -45.01 -17.84 -7.94
N PRO A 1032 -44.92 -18.85 -7.06
CA PRO A 1032 -44.79 -18.61 -5.62
C PRO A 1032 -43.46 -17.91 -5.28
N TYR A 1033 -43.49 -16.98 -4.32
CA TYR A 1033 -42.29 -16.36 -3.74
C TYR A 1033 -41.24 -17.43 -3.39
N GLY A 1034 -40.00 -17.18 -3.78
CA GLY A 1034 -38.85 -18.06 -3.62
C GLY A 1034 -38.70 -19.16 -4.69
N SER A 1035 -39.40 -19.07 -5.83
CA SER A 1035 -39.39 -20.10 -6.90
C SER A 1035 -39.11 -19.51 -8.28
N CYS A 1036 -38.50 -20.27 -9.18
CA CYS A 1036 -38.37 -19.87 -10.59
C CYS A 1036 -39.69 -20.01 -11.34
N SER A 1037 -39.98 -19.06 -12.23
CA SER A 1037 -41.14 -19.10 -13.10
C SER A 1037 -41.06 -20.30 -14.05
N ALA A 1038 -42.19 -21.00 -14.19
CA ALA A 1038 -42.31 -22.12 -15.13
C ALA A 1038 -42.46 -21.65 -16.59
N THR A 1039 -42.69 -20.35 -16.81
CA THR A 1039 -42.96 -19.78 -18.14
C THR A 1039 -41.91 -18.75 -18.57
N LYS A 1040 -41.04 -18.32 -17.65
CA LYS A 1040 -40.01 -17.31 -17.87
C LYS A 1040 -38.74 -17.67 -17.09
N PRO A 1041 -37.54 -17.29 -17.53
CA PRO A 1041 -36.30 -17.49 -16.78
C PRO A 1041 -36.17 -16.44 -15.67
N GLU A 1042 -37.21 -16.25 -14.85
CA GLU A 1042 -37.31 -15.23 -13.82
C GLU A 1042 -37.52 -15.91 -12.46
N TYR A 1043 -36.80 -15.47 -11.42
CA TYR A 1043 -37.01 -15.92 -10.04
C TYR A 1043 -38.05 -15.02 -9.37
N CYS A 1044 -39.03 -15.61 -8.71
CA CYS A 1044 -40.03 -14.87 -7.97
C CYS A 1044 -39.48 -14.49 -6.59
N ASP A 1045 -39.08 -13.25 -6.44
CA ASP A 1045 -38.72 -12.56 -5.19
C ASP A 1045 -39.74 -11.45 -4.91
#